data_AF-A0A2E0ENE2-F1
#
_entry.id   AF-A0A2E0ENE2-F1
#
_cell.length_a   1.000
_cell.length_b   1.000
_cell.length_c   1.000
_cell.angle_alpha   90.00
_cell.angle_beta   90.00
_cell.angle_gamma   90.00
#
_symmetry.space_group_name_H-M   'P 1'
#
loop_
_entity.id
_entity.type
_entity.pdbx_description
1 polymer ?
#
loop_
_entity_poly.entity_id
_entity_poly.type
_entity_poly.pdbx_seq_one_letter_code
_entity_poly.pdbx_strand_id
1 'polypeptide(L)'
;MADIVLPVVGATAGFVLGGPSGAVLGANLGSMAASTFFPKTQRVQLPTQEGPRLADLRAQTSTYGNMIPKVYGTMRLAGNVIWSTDIKEVKTEKTTTQSSSGGGKGGGGGGKTTTSQTTISYEYFVTLAIAICEGPLDEVIRVWADSKVLTEDVLSAAQGKYNVHIGDEAQGVDDIMAKYIDATKLPAHRGMAYVVIEDFLLAEYGNRIPNFTFEVRRAIRFTPAVEDLVKDVVMIPGAGEFVYGTDIQSKQDGYVDDFTGQFTPTGDKQFINMHNYEGKADVTVAIDQMVDILPNLEWVAIVVSWFATSTDAGDCTIIPKVEFQGTTRVLPQDWSVAGLSRATAQKVLFFDPETPTYGGTPSDHTVVQLCQELQNRGLKVMLYPMPFVDTITPEPKPWRGRIAPANLTDANEWFTKTNGYNAFITHYANLSVGGTALKDVIDAIVIGSELIGMTGYTNTAGNYPAVNQLVSLAATVKTAVGAGVKVTYAADWSEYHSLGGWFNLDPLWASPNIDFVGIDSYFPLTPDLPQSQIDEDKIKEYWEKGEGWDYYYTDSVARTGQTSYGGDETFAWKNLEYWWKNTHTNPDSNTTAWTAKMKPVWFTEFGFPSVDGCPNQPNVFYDPTSSESFFPRGSKGRVDFQA
;
A
#
# COMPACT_ATOMS: atom_id res chain seq x y z
N MET A 1 0.75 29.41 -39.35
CA MET A 1 0.22 29.65 -40.71
C MET A 1 -1.29 29.51 -40.60
N ALA A 2 -2.02 30.65 -40.69
CA ALA A 2 -3.48 30.87 -40.85
C ALA A 2 -4.46 29.91 -40.12
N ASP A 3 -5.20 30.32 -39.08
CA ASP A 3 -6.33 31.28 -39.00
C ASP A 3 -7.71 30.58 -38.97
N ILE A 4 -8.43 30.78 -37.84
CA ILE A 4 -9.84 31.21 -37.69
C ILE A 4 -10.94 30.23 -38.25
N VAL A 5 -11.96 29.79 -37.48
CA VAL A 5 -13.27 30.47 -37.21
C VAL A 5 -14.03 29.75 -36.06
N LEU A 6 -14.48 30.52 -35.05
CA LEU A 6 -15.66 30.29 -34.16
C LEU A 6 -16.89 30.97 -34.82
N PRO A 7 -18.21 30.66 -34.56
CA PRO A 7 -18.81 30.83 -33.22
C PRO A 7 -20.12 30.05 -32.86
N VAL A 8 -20.35 29.95 -31.54
CA VAL A 8 -21.60 30.08 -30.74
C VAL A 8 -22.95 30.32 -31.47
N VAL A 9 -23.99 29.52 -31.14
CA VAL A 9 -25.42 29.84 -30.81
C VAL A 9 -26.02 28.53 -30.22
N GLY A 10 -26.84 28.40 -29.18
CA GLY A 10 -27.69 29.30 -28.40
C GLY A 10 -28.99 28.53 -28.02
N ALA A 11 -29.32 28.56 -26.74
CA ALA A 11 -30.42 27.93 -25.98
C ALA A 11 -31.84 27.82 -26.63
N THR A 12 -32.60 26.77 -26.23
CA THR A 12 -34.04 26.75 -25.79
C THR A 12 -34.47 25.29 -25.51
N ALA A 13 -34.66 24.85 -24.25
CA ALA A 13 -35.90 24.92 -23.45
C ALA A 13 -37.00 23.90 -23.83
N GLY A 14 -37.47 23.10 -22.85
CA GLY A 14 -38.88 22.65 -22.81
C GLY A 14 -39.19 21.15 -22.73
N PHE A 15 -39.04 20.56 -21.54
CA PHE A 15 -40.01 19.70 -20.82
C PHE A 15 -41.31 19.24 -21.55
N VAL A 16 -41.69 17.95 -21.35
CA VAL A 16 -43.06 17.35 -21.24
C VAL A 16 -43.54 16.35 -22.33
N LEU A 17 -43.65 15.08 -21.88
CA LEU A 17 -44.67 14.03 -22.14
C LEU A 17 -44.83 13.34 -23.51
N GLY A 18 -44.74 11.99 -23.46
CA GLY A 18 -45.65 11.10 -24.19
C GLY A 18 -45.01 9.85 -24.83
N GLY A 19 -45.11 8.67 -24.19
CA GLY A 19 -45.06 7.37 -24.91
C GLY A 19 -46.34 7.17 -25.74
N PRO A 20 -46.74 5.95 -26.18
CA PRO A 20 -46.11 4.62 -26.13
C PRO A 20 -46.02 3.93 -27.52
N SER A 21 -45.27 2.84 -27.63
CA SER A 21 -45.43 1.72 -28.60
C SER A 21 -45.37 1.97 -30.12
N GLY A 22 -44.45 1.25 -30.79
CA GLY A 22 -44.50 0.90 -32.22
C GLY A 22 -43.37 1.56 -33.04
N ALA A 23 -42.50 0.86 -33.76
CA ALA A 23 -42.60 -0.47 -34.32
C ALA A 23 -41.16 -1.01 -34.59
N VAL A 24 -40.84 -2.27 -34.24
CA VAL A 24 -40.87 -3.45 -35.15
C VAL A 24 -39.68 -3.41 -36.13
N LEU A 25 -38.87 -4.43 -36.36
CA LEU A 25 -38.64 -5.79 -35.87
C LEU A 25 -37.42 -6.25 -36.69
N GLY A 26 -36.49 -7.00 -36.10
CA GLY A 26 -35.37 -7.58 -36.85
C GLY A 26 -34.62 -8.65 -36.06
N ALA A 27 -35.23 -9.84 -35.96
CA ALA A 27 -34.63 -11.15 -35.67
C ALA A 27 -34.11 -11.49 -34.24
N ASN A 28 -35.05 -11.88 -33.36
CA ASN A 28 -35.12 -13.17 -32.63
C ASN A 28 -34.05 -14.23 -33.01
N LEU A 29 -33.43 -15.04 -32.13
CA LEU A 29 -33.84 -15.62 -30.85
C LEU A 29 -32.61 -16.24 -30.15
N GLY A 30 -32.38 -15.87 -28.89
CA GLY A 30 -31.35 -16.45 -28.01
C GLY A 30 -31.20 -15.68 -26.70
N SER A 31 -32.30 -15.15 -26.16
CA SER A 31 -32.30 -14.22 -25.03
C SER A 31 -33.51 -14.42 -24.12
N MET A 32 -33.58 -15.59 -23.48
CA MET A 32 -34.44 -15.82 -22.31
C MET A 32 -33.73 -16.83 -21.38
N ALA A 33 -32.82 -16.35 -20.53
CA ALA A 33 -32.40 -17.00 -19.26
C ALA A 33 -31.27 -16.28 -18.46
N ALA A 34 -30.86 -15.04 -18.77
CA ALA A 34 -29.71 -14.43 -18.06
C ALA A 34 -29.84 -12.91 -17.83
N SER A 35 -30.98 -12.43 -17.31
CA SER A 35 -31.14 -11.00 -16.98
C SER A 35 -31.91 -10.72 -15.69
N THR A 36 -31.89 -11.63 -14.72
CA THR A 36 -32.55 -11.43 -13.41
C THR A 36 -31.60 -11.39 -12.20
N PHE A 37 -30.27 -11.33 -12.37
CA PHE A 37 -29.35 -11.46 -11.23
C PHE A 37 -28.11 -10.55 -11.20
N PHE A 38 -28.07 -9.43 -11.92
CA PHE A 38 -27.00 -8.45 -11.73
C PHE A 38 -27.54 -7.02 -11.80
N PRO A 39 -27.50 -6.24 -10.70
CA PRO A 39 -27.74 -4.82 -10.78
C PRO A 39 -26.62 -4.17 -11.58
N LYS A 40 -27.03 -3.30 -12.51
CA LYS A 40 -26.17 -2.43 -13.30
C LYS A 40 -25.10 -1.83 -12.40
N THR A 41 -23.84 -2.04 -12.76
CA THR A 41 -22.69 -1.26 -12.30
C THR A 41 -23.01 0.22 -12.48
N GLN A 42 -23.47 0.86 -11.40
CA GLN A 42 -23.43 2.31 -11.29
C GLN A 42 -21.95 2.66 -11.21
N ARG A 43 -21.34 2.99 -12.35
CA ARG A 43 -20.18 3.86 -12.36
C ARG A 43 -20.60 5.14 -11.66
N VAL A 44 -20.26 5.27 -10.38
CA VAL A 44 -20.39 6.52 -9.63
C VAL A 44 -19.42 7.49 -10.28
N GLN A 45 -19.93 8.28 -11.22
CA GLN A 45 -19.18 9.43 -11.71
C GLN A 45 -19.17 10.44 -10.57
N LEU A 46 -18.01 10.57 -9.92
CA LEU A 46 -17.76 11.58 -8.90
C LEU A 46 -18.25 12.95 -9.43
N PRO A 47 -18.86 13.81 -8.58
CA PRO A 47 -19.02 15.21 -8.93
C PRO A 47 -17.65 15.76 -9.31
N THR A 48 -17.56 16.48 -10.43
CA THR A 48 -16.31 17.15 -10.83
C THR A 48 -15.92 18.13 -9.74
N GLN A 49 -15.01 17.71 -8.87
CA GLN A 49 -14.39 18.56 -7.89
C GLN A 49 -13.10 19.06 -8.52
N GLU A 50 -13.14 20.26 -9.10
CA GLU A 50 -11.92 20.97 -9.46
C GLU A 50 -11.20 21.35 -8.16
N GLY A 51 -10.36 20.45 -7.65
CA GLY A 51 -9.31 20.81 -6.70
C GLY A 51 -8.31 21.75 -7.36
N PRO A 52 -7.41 22.40 -6.60
CA PRO A 52 -6.30 23.13 -7.20
C PRO A 52 -5.58 22.18 -8.17
N ARG A 53 -5.54 22.56 -9.45
CA ARG A 53 -4.91 21.75 -10.49
C ARG A 53 -3.47 21.48 -10.10
N LEU A 54 -2.94 20.29 -10.40
CA LEU A 54 -1.50 20.14 -10.52
C LEU A 54 -1.07 21.11 -11.63
N ALA A 55 -0.57 22.28 -11.23
CA ALA A 55 0.16 23.12 -12.15
C ALA A 55 1.41 22.32 -12.50
N ASP A 56 1.45 21.79 -13.72
CA ASP A 56 2.67 21.33 -14.34
C ASP A 56 3.75 22.37 -14.08
N LEU A 57 4.82 21.94 -13.39
CA LEU A 57 5.86 22.77 -12.82
C LEU A 57 5.35 23.80 -11.79
N ARG A 58 5.49 23.45 -10.50
CA ARG A 58 5.43 24.42 -9.40
C ARG A 58 6.60 25.40 -9.54
N ALA A 59 6.40 26.45 -10.32
CA ALA A 59 7.31 27.57 -10.38
C ALA A 59 7.22 28.33 -9.05
N GLN A 60 8.35 28.50 -8.38
CA GLN A 60 8.47 29.42 -7.26
C GLN A 60 8.21 30.82 -7.81
N THR A 61 7.11 31.43 -7.38
CA THR A 61 6.77 32.81 -7.73
C THR A 61 6.82 33.61 -6.44
N SER A 62 7.76 34.56 -6.33
CA SER A 62 7.74 35.53 -5.23
C SER A 62 6.55 36.45 -5.49
N THR A 63 5.42 36.16 -4.87
CA THR A 63 4.17 36.87 -5.11
C THR A 63 3.42 37.08 -3.82
N TYR A 64 3.01 38.33 -3.58
CA TYR A 64 2.11 38.68 -2.49
C TYR A 64 0.72 38.12 -2.78
N GLY A 65 0.05 37.57 -1.75
CA GLY A 65 -1.31 37.03 -1.86
C GLY A 65 -1.40 35.52 -2.11
N ASN A 66 -0.27 34.80 -2.19
CA ASN A 66 -0.28 33.34 -2.16
C ASN A 66 -0.76 32.80 -0.81
N MET A 67 -1.50 31.69 -0.83
CA MET A 67 -1.95 31.00 0.39
C MET A 67 -0.75 30.42 1.16
N ILE A 68 -0.84 30.39 2.48
CA ILE A 68 0.11 29.63 3.32
C ILE A 68 -0.40 28.19 3.40
N PRO A 69 0.35 27.20 2.89
CA PRO A 69 -0.07 25.80 2.97
C PRO A 69 -0.12 25.31 4.41
N LYS A 70 -1.09 24.43 4.72
CA LYS A 70 -1.07 23.57 5.91
C LYS A 70 -0.69 22.16 5.47
N VAL A 71 0.28 21.56 6.15
CA VAL A 71 0.76 20.21 5.84
C VAL A 71 0.39 19.27 6.97
N TYR A 72 0.03 18.05 6.58
CA TYR A 72 -0.11 16.92 7.48
C TYR A 72 0.56 15.71 6.82
N GLY A 73 1.36 14.98 7.58
CA GLY A 73 2.22 13.91 7.07
C GLY A 73 3.48 14.45 6.36
N THR A 74 4.00 13.67 5.41
CA THR A 74 5.17 14.04 4.60
C THR A 74 4.73 14.58 3.24
N MET A 75 5.13 15.79 2.89
CA MET A 75 4.73 16.45 1.63
C MET A 75 5.88 17.26 1.06
N ARG A 76 6.04 17.19 -0.27
CA ARG A 76 6.91 18.12 -1.01
C ARG A 76 6.13 19.37 -1.38
N LEU A 77 6.62 20.55 -0.98
CA LEU A 77 6.05 21.86 -1.26
C LEU A 77 7.02 22.74 -2.05
N ALA A 78 6.48 23.64 -2.87
CA ALA A 78 7.28 24.71 -3.44
C ALA A 78 7.37 25.86 -2.42
N GLY A 79 8.58 26.37 -2.21
CA GLY A 79 8.78 27.50 -1.34
C GLY A 79 8.37 28.83 -2.00
N ASN A 80 8.17 29.85 -1.19
CA ASN A 80 7.91 31.22 -1.62
C ASN A 80 9.02 32.14 -1.07
N VAL A 81 9.73 32.88 -1.93
CA VAL A 81 10.77 33.82 -1.45
C VAL A 81 10.10 34.96 -0.70
N ILE A 82 10.44 35.11 0.58
CA ILE A 82 9.92 36.17 1.47
C ILE A 82 10.93 37.29 1.71
N TRP A 83 12.22 37.03 1.47
CA TRP A 83 13.28 38.02 1.53
C TRP A 83 14.49 37.55 0.71
N SER A 84 15.23 38.47 0.09
CA SER A 84 16.52 38.20 -0.55
C SER A 84 17.41 39.44 -0.56
N THR A 85 18.72 39.24 -0.62
CA THR A 85 19.68 40.28 -0.97
C THR A 85 19.70 40.51 -2.49
N ASP A 86 20.39 41.57 -2.91
CA ASP A 86 20.83 41.67 -4.31
C ASP A 86 21.81 40.53 -4.64
N ILE A 87 21.93 40.20 -5.93
CA ILE A 87 22.92 39.22 -6.40
C ILE A 87 24.33 39.79 -6.21
N LYS A 88 25.17 39.06 -5.49
CA LYS A 88 26.58 39.35 -5.24
C LYS A 88 27.44 38.73 -6.35
N GLU A 89 28.17 39.56 -7.08
CA GLU A 89 29.15 39.11 -8.08
C GLU A 89 30.55 39.04 -7.46
N VAL A 90 31.23 37.89 -7.61
CA VAL A 90 32.62 37.68 -7.20
C VAL A 90 33.47 37.45 -8.44
N LYS A 91 34.47 38.30 -8.63
CA LYS A 91 35.42 38.22 -9.74
C LYS A 91 36.71 37.56 -9.27
N THR A 92 37.09 36.45 -9.90
CA THR A 92 38.33 35.71 -9.63
C THR A 92 39.27 35.83 -10.82
N GLU A 93 40.47 36.38 -10.60
CA GLU A 93 41.51 36.51 -11.61
C GLU A 93 42.62 35.48 -11.36
N LYS A 94 42.85 34.57 -12.31
CA LYS A 94 43.93 33.58 -12.25
C LYS A 94 44.90 33.76 -13.41
N THR A 95 46.10 34.23 -13.11
CA THR A 95 47.20 34.33 -14.09
C THR A 95 48.00 33.04 -14.11
N THR A 96 47.97 32.32 -15.23
CA THR A 96 48.80 31.14 -15.47
C THR A 96 49.93 31.51 -16.42
N THR A 97 51.17 31.31 -15.98
CA THR A 97 52.36 31.58 -16.78
C THR A 97 52.95 30.26 -17.25
N GLN A 98 52.94 30.01 -18.56
CA GLN A 98 53.63 28.88 -19.18
C GLN A 98 54.90 29.36 -19.89
N SER A 99 56.03 28.72 -19.58
CA SER A 99 57.28 28.91 -20.30
C SER A 99 57.54 27.71 -21.19
N SER A 100 57.49 27.91 -22.51
CA SER A 100 57.85 26.88 -23.49
C SER A 100 59.27 27.12 -24.01
N SER A 101 60.10 26.06 -24.03
CA SER A 101 61.39 26.08 -24.70
C SER A 101 61.21 25.63 -26.15
N GLY A 102 61.24 26.58 -27.09
CA GLY A 102 61.22 26.27 -28.52
C GLY A 102 62.52 25.57 -28.94
N GLY A 103 62.45 24.29 -29.32
CA GLY A 103 63.55 23.55 -29.93
C GLY A 103 63.72 23.94 -31.39
N GLY A 104 64.38 25.07 -31.66
CA GLY A 104 64.75 25.51 -33.02
C GLY A 104 66.22 25.18 -33.33
N LYS A 105 66.48 24.38 -34.37
CA LYS A 105 67.83 24.19 -34.95
C LYS A 105 68.20 25.43 -35.76
N GLY A 106 68.95 26.35 -35.15
CA GLY A 106 69.53 27.50 -35.84
C GLY A 106 70.18 28.44 -34.82
N GLY A 107 71.51 28.60 -34.89
CA GLY A 107 72.27 29.35 -33.90
C GLY A 107 71.86 30.82 -33.82
N GLY A 108 71.51 31.26 -32.61
CA GLY A 108 71.28 32.67 -32.26
C GLY A 108 70.14 32.85 -31.24
N GLY A 109 70.49 32.98 -29.95
CA GLY A 109 69.62 33.50 -28.89
C GLY A 109 68.40 32.65 -28.51
N GLY A 110 68.56 31.76 -27.53
CA GLY A 110 67.43 31.05 -26.91
C GLY A 110 66.55 31.99 -26.10
N GLY A 111 65.56 32.61 -26.76
CA GLY A 111 64.51 33.38 -26.10
C GLY A 111 63.59 32.47 -25.31
N LYS A 112 63.52 32.67 -23.99
CA LYS A 112 62.47 32.10 -23.14
C LYS A 112 61.18 32.85 -23.46
N THR A 113 60.29 32.26 -24.27
CA THR A 113 58.96 32.84 -24.48
C THR A 113 58.11 32.51 -23.26
N THR A 114 57.81 33.54 -22.48
CA THR A 114 56.93 33.45 -21.32
C THR A 114 55.54 33.89 -21.75
N THR A 115 54.60 32.96 -21.84
CA THR A 115 53.21 33.27 -22.18
C THR A 115 52.41 33.32 -20.88
N SER A 116 51.95 34.51 -20.51
CA SER A 116 51.03 34.71 -19.38
C SER A 116 49.60 34.81 -19.90
N GLN A 117 48.72 33.96 -19.40
CA GLN A 117 47.28 34.00 -19.66
C GLN A 117 46.56 34.32 -18.34
N THR A 118 45.88 35.46 -18.27
CA THR A 118 44.98 35.79 -17.16
C THR A 118 43.57 35.35 -17.53
N THR A 119 43.05 34.38 -16.78
CA THR A 119 41.66 33.94 -16.86
C THR A 119 40.86 34.68 -15.80
N ILE A 120 39.79 35.37 -16.21
CA ILE A 120 38.84 36.03 -15.31
C ILE A 120 37.57 35.17 -15.28
N SER A 121 37.16 34.70 -14.11
CA SER A 121 35.89 34.02 -13.88
C SER A 121 34.99 34.85 -12.96
N TYR A 122 33.68 34.79 -13.21
CA TYR A 122 32.67 35.45 -12.40
C TYR A 122 31.79 34.38 -11.74
N GLU A 123 31.53 34.55 -10.46
CA GLU A 123 30.60 33.73 -9.69
C GLU A 123 29.52 34.63 -9.10
N TYR A 124 28.28 34.14 -9.10
CA TYR A 124 27.12 34.90 -8.64
C TYR A 124 26.49 34.20 -7.45
N PHE A 125 26.21 34.96 -6.40
CA PHE A 125 25.69 34.46 -5.14
C PHE A 125 24.45 35.26 -4.72
N VAL A 126 23.55 34.64 -3.98
CA VAL A 126 22.39 35.32 -3.40
C VAL A 126 22.10 34.78 -2.01
N THR A 127 21.78 35.65 -1.07
CA THR A 127 21.25 35.26 0.24
C THR A 127 19.73 35.44 0.23
N LEU A 128 18.97 34.44 0.64
CA LEU A 128 17.51 34.47 0.58
C LEU A 128 16.83 33.67 1.69
N ALA A 129 15.62 34.11 2.06
CA ALA A 129 14.70 33.41 2.94
C ALA A 129 13.47 32.95 2.15
N ILE A 130 13.07 31.70 2.38
CA ILE A 130 12.05 31.00 1.61
C ILE A 130 11.03 30.39 2.58
N ALA A 131 9.80 30.90 2.58
CA ALA A 131 8.69 30.34 3.33
C ALA A 131 8.20 29.04 2.70
N ILE A 132 7.80 28.07 3.54
CA ILE A 132 7.36 26.75 3.11
C ILE A 132 5.86 26.55 3.38
N CYS A 133 5.48 26.63 4.66
CA CYS A 133 4.12 26.36 5.13
C CYS A 133 3.89 26.90 6.55
N GLU A 134 2.68 26.73 7.07
CA GLU A 134 2.36 26.97 8.47
C GLU A 134 3.02 25.91 9.38
N GLY A 135 3.69 26.38 10.43
CA GLY A 135 4.31 25.53 11.43
C GLY A 135 3.38 25.13 12.59
N PRO A 136 3.92 24.45 13.61
CA PRO A 136 5.26 23.88 13.64
C PRO A 136 5.35 22.64 12.75
N LEU A 137 6.47 22.50 12.03
CA LEU A 137 6.91 21.26 11.39
C LEU A 137 7.71 20.42 12.38
N ASP A 138 7.75 19.10 12.17
CA ASP A 138 8.72 18.25 12.87
C ASP A 138 10.10 18.39 12.25
N GLU A 139 10.18 18.38 10.91
CA GLU A 139 11.44 18.49 10.17
C GLU A 139 11.25 18.93 8.71
N VAL A 140 12.33 19.46 8.14
CA VAL A 140 12.53 19.60 6.70
C VAL A 140 13.47 18.48 6.26
N ILE A 141 12.93 17.46 5.61
CA ILE A 141 13.64 16.22 5.26
C ILE A 141 14.67 16.50 4.16
N ARG A 142 14.24 17.14 3.07
CA ARG A 142 15.05 17.35 1.86
C ARG A 142 14.73 18.67 1.17
N VAL A 143 15.73 19.23 0.52
CA VAL A 143 15.62 20.45 -0.28
C VAL A 143 16.11 20.19 -1.70
N TRP A 144 15.38 20.71 -2.68
CA TRP A 144 15.81 20.73 -4.07
C TRP A 144 15.87 22.15 -4.57
N ALA A 145 16.88 22.42 -5.41
CA ALA A 145 16.94 23.58 -6.29
C ALA A 145 16.73 23.10 -7.73
N ASP A 146 15.65 23.57 -8.36
CA ASP A 146 15.04 22.98 -9.55
C ASP A 146 14.87 21.45 -9.37
N SER A 147 15.61 20.63 -10.14
CA SER A 147 15.55 19.17 -10.08
C SER A 147 16.70 18.54 -9.28
N LYS A 148 17.63 19.33 -8.74
CA LYS A 148 18.81 18.84 -8.03
C LYS A 148 18.59 18.86 -6.51
N VAL A 149 18.83 17.73 -5.84
CA VAL A 149 18.86 17.65 -4.38
C VAL A 149 20.05 18.46 -3.86
N LEU A 150 19.83 19.29 -2.85
CA LEU A 150 20.89 19.96 -2.11
C LEU A 150 21.35 19.05 -0.97
N THR A 151 22.52 18.45 -1.10
CA THR A 151 23.13 17.65 -0.03
C THR A 151 23.72 18.55 1.05
N GLU A 152 23.99 18.00 2.25
CA GLU A 152 24.70 18.74 3.31
C GLU A 152 26.05 19.29 2.81
N ASP A 153 26.77 18.53 1.98
CA ASP A 153 28.02 18.98 1.35
C ASP A 153 27.79 20.19 0.43
N VAL A 154 26.69 20.23 -0.34
CA VAL A 154 26.37 21.39 -1.20
C VAL A 154 25.95 22.61 -0.37
N LEU A 155 25.15 22.38 0.68
CA LEU A 155 24.71 23.44 1.59
C LEU A 155 25.88 24.00 2.42
N SER A 156 26.87 23.18 2.77
CA SER A 156 28.07 23.59 3.53
C SER A 156 29.20 24.12 2.65
N ALA A 157 29.36 23.62 1.42
CA ALA A 157 30.37 24.10 0.46
C ALA A 157 30.03 25.46 -0.17
N ALA A 158 28.79 25.91 -0.07
CA ALA A 158 28.34 27.23 -0.56
C ALA A 158 28.92 28.43 0.23
N GLN A 159 29.82 28.24 1.21
CA GLN A 159 30.40 29.26 2.10
C GLN A 159 29.39 30.01 2.99
N GLY A 160 28.08 29.82 2.81
CA GLY A 160 27.03 30.39 3.63
C GLY A 160 26.38 29.40 4.59
N LYS A 161 25.86 29.89 5.71
CA LYS A 161 25.03 29.13 6.64
C LYS A 161 23.68 28.76 6.02
N TYR A 162 23.14 27.62 6.45
CA TYR A 162 21.79 27.15 6.15
C TYR A 162 21.00 27.04 7.47
N ASN A 163 19.94 27.84 7.61
CA ASN A 163 19.09 27.82 8.79
C ASN A 163 17.69 27.33 8.44
N VAL A 164 17.19 26.39 9.25
CA VAL A 164 15.81 25.92 9.20
C VAL A 164 15.06 26.47 10.39
N HIS A 165 13.92 27.12 10.13
CA HIS A 165 12.96 27.55 11.13
C HIS A 165 11.70 26.70 10.98
N ILE A 166 11.35 25.93 12.01
CA ILE A 166 10.23 24.98 11.96
C ILE A 166 8.86 25.65 12.08
N GLY A 167 8.79 26.95 12.38
CA GLY A 167 7.55 27.70 12.39
C GLY A 167 6.77 27.65 13.67
N ASP A 168 7.40 27.41 14.82
CA ASP A 168 6.74 27.54 16.11
C ASP A 168 6.51 29.03 16.48
N GLU A 169 5.60 29.30 17.42
CA GLU A 169 5.26 30.67 17.85
C GLU A 169 6.34 31.32 18.74
N ALA A 170 7.25 30.52 19.30
CA ALA A 170 8.35 30.99 20.12
C ALA A 170 9.62 31.35 19.30
N GLN A 171 9.66 30.98 18.01
CA GLN A 171 10.84 31.16 17.18
C GLN A 171 11.29 32.63 17.09
N GLY A 172 12.61 32.79 17.06
CA GLY A 172 13.28 34.08 17.05
C GLY A 172 13.50 34.64 15.65
N VAL A 173 14.19 35.78 15.59
CA VAL A 173 14.70 36.30 14.32
C VAL A 173 15.88 35.48 13.81
N ASP A 174 16.03 35.39 12.49
CA ASP A 174 17.13 34.66 11.85
C ASP A 174 18.46 35.43 11.92
N ASP A 175 19.57 34.74 12.23
CA ASP A 175 20.89 35.36 12.41
C ASP A 175 21.58 35.73 11.09
N ILE A 176 21.27 35.05 9.97
CA ILE A 176 21.76 35.41 8.63
C ILE A 176 21.06 36.70 8.20
N MET A 177 19.73 36.75 8.29
CA MET A 177 18.95 37.93 7.95
C MET A 177 19.36 39.15 8.81
N ALA A 178 19.67 38.93 10.09
CA ALA A 178 20.12 39.98 11.01
C ALA A 178 21.45 40.66 10.61
N LYS A 179 22.26 40.04 9.75
CA LYS A 179 23.47 40.67 9.19
C LYS A 179 23.13 41.80 8.21
N TYR A 180 21.96 41.74 7.58
CA TYR A 180 21.55 42.61 6.47
C TYR A 180 20.38 43.53 6.82
N ILE A 181 19.55 43.15 7.80
CA ILE A 181 18.34 43.89 8.18
C ILE A 181 18.52 44.47 9.58
N ASP A 182 18.16 45.74 9.73
CA ASP A 182 18.11 46.40 11.04
C ASP A 182 17.18 45.67 12.00
N ALA A 183 17.60 45.51 13.26
CA ALA A 183 16.87 44.74 14.27
C ALA A 183 15.43 45.22 14.50
N THR A 184 15.12 46.51 14.26
CA THR A 184 13.76 47.05 14.39
C THR A 184 12.82 46.66 13.26
N LYS A 185 13.36 46.16 12.14
CA LYS A 185 12.64 45.82 10.90
C LYS A 185 12.69 44.35 10.55
N LEU A 186 13.44 43.55 11.30
CA LEU A 186 13.63 42.12 11.04
C LEU A 186 12.46 41.30 11.62
N PRO A 187 11.60 40.70 10.78
CA PRO A 187 10.55 39.81 11.27
C PRO A 187 11.12 38.47 11.78
N ALA A 188 10.49 37.91 12.80
CA ALA A 188 10.75 36.55 13.29
C ALA A 188 9.90 35.48 12.57
N HIS A 189 8.98 35.90 11.69
CA HIS A 189 8.10 35.01 10.92
C HIS A 189 7.41 33.91 11.75
N ARG A 190 7.04 34.19 13.00
CA ARG A 190 6.40 33.24 13.92
C ARG A 190 5.18 32.55 13.31
N GLY A 191 5.01 31.26 13.61
CA GLY A 191 3.93 30.43 13.04
C GLY A 191 4.18 29.97 11.60
N MET A 192 5.27 30.39 10.95
CA MET A 192 5.60 30.02 9.57
C MET A 192 6.93 29.29 9.52
N ALA A 193 6.94 28.10 8.92
CA ALA A 193 8.17 27.38 8.64
C ALA A 193 8.86 28.00 7.41
N TYR A 194 10.15 28.28 7.54
CA TYR A 194 10.94 28.88 6.46
C TYR A 194 12.41 28.47 6.57
N VAL A 195 13.12 28.62 5.46
CA VAL A 195 14.54 28.31 5.36
C VAL A 195 15.29 29.55 4.90
N VAL A 196 16.47 29.80 5.47
CA VAL A 196 17.39 30.86 5.05
C VAL A 196 18.68 30.24 4.53
N ILE A 197 19.08 30.64 3.32
CA ILE A 197 20.29 30.19 2.65
C ILE A 197 21.18 31.40 2.43
N GLU A 198 22.37 31.41 3.05
CA GLU A 198 23.39 32.45 2.85
C GLU A 198 24.25 32.12 1.63
N ASP A 199 24.61 33.15 0.85
CA ASP A 199 25.52 33.10 -0.30
C ASP A 199 25.34 31.85 -1.19
N PHE A 200 24.11 31.58 -1.64
CA PHE A 200 23.82 30.45 -2.52
C PHE A 200 24.40 30.66 -3.92
N LEU A 201 25.29 29.76 -4.37
CA LEU A 201 25.97 29.85 -5.67
C LEU A 201 25.04 29.52 -6.85
N LEU A 202 24.93 30.45 -7.80
CA LEU A 202 24.01 30.37 -8.93
C LEU A 202 24.60 29.73 -10.19
N ALA A 203 25.90 29.43 -10.20
CA ALA A 203 26.63 28.96 -11.38
C ALA A 203 26.00 27.69 -11.99
N GLU A 204 25.57 26.75 -11.15
CA GLU A 204 24.96 25.49 -11.58
C GLU A 204 23.51 25.62 -12.08
N TYR A 205 22.91 26.79 -11.89
CA TYR A 205 21.50 27.07 -12.18
C TYR A 205 21.34 28.12 -13.28
N GLY A 206 22.36 28.30 -14.12
CA GLY A 206 22.35 29.28 -15.21
C GLY A 206 22.40 30.72 -14.71
N ASN A 207 23.02 30.97 -13.55
CA ASN A 207 23.14 32.29 -12.92
C ASN A 207 21.79 32.98 -12.64
N ARG A 208 20.73 32.18 -12.40
CA ARG A 208 19.43 32.65 -11.90
C ARG A 208 19.10 31.97 -10.59
N ILE A 209 18.21 32.58 -9.81
CA ILE A 209 17.62 31.95 -8.64
C ILE A 209 16.82 30.70 -9.11
N PRO A 210 17.14 29.50 -8.61
CA PRO A 210 16.39 28.29 -8.95
C PRO A 210 15.05 28.22 -8.21
N ASN A 211 14.16 27.33 -8.66
CA ASN A 211 12.95 27.02 -7.92
C ASN A 211 13.29 26.09 -6.76
N PHE A 212 13.06 26.52 -5.53
CA PHE A 212 13.25 25.72 -4.34
C PHE A 212 11.99 24.93 -3.99
N THR A 213 12.17 23.64 -3.73
CA THR A 213 11.12 22.80 -3.17
C THR A 213 11.65 22.07 -1.95
N PHE A 214 10.77 21.81 -1.00
CA PHE A 214 11.09 21.28 0.32
C PHE A 214 10.17 20.10 0.60
N GLU A 215 10.75 18.97 0.95
CA GLU A 215 10.00 17.88 1.54
C GLU A 215 10.02 18.08 3.04
N VAL A 216 8.82 18.17 3.61
CA VAL A 216 8.61 18.49 5.01
C VAL A 216 7.73 17.45 5.66
N ARG A 217 7.88 17.28 6.97
CA ARG A 217 7.06 16.39 7.78
C ARG A 217 6.36 17.17 8.89
N ARG A 218 5.06 16.92 9.04
CA ARG A 218 4.25 17.34 10.19
C ARG A 218 3.31 16.21 10.59
N ALA A 219 3.68 15.47 11.63
CA ALA A 219 2.90 14.40 12.20
C ALA A 219 1.59 14.96 12.77
N ILE A 220 0.48 14.31 12.46
CA ILE A 220 -0.76 14.53 13.19
C ILE A 220 -0.73 13.57 14.38
N ARG A 221 -0.30 14.04 15.54
CA ARG A 221 -0.36 13.23 16.76
C ARG A 221 -1.55 13.67 17.60
N PHE A 222 -2.64 12.91 17.54
CA PHE A 222 -3.79 13.10 18.41
C PHE A 222 -3.44 12.70 19.86
N THR A 223 -4.26 13.11 20.84
CA THR A 223 -4.10 12.67 22.24
C THR A 223 -5.40 12.02 22.70
N PRO A 224 -5.40 10.70 22.99
CA PRO A 224 -4.29 9.75 22.83
C PRO A 224 -3.91 9.55 21.36
N ALA A 225 -2.63 9.23 21.10
CA ALA A 225 -2.15 9.00 19.74
C ALA A 225 -2.53 7.58 19.29
N VAL A 226 -3.05 7.43 18.07
CA VAL A 226 -3.40 6.12 17.52
C VAL A 226 -2.14 5.25 17.43
N GLU A 227 -1.01 5.86 17.07
CA GLU A 227 0.31 5.24 16.98
C GLU A 227 0.75 4.57 18.28
N ASP A 228 0.37 5.13 19.43
CA ASP A 228 0.69 4.57 20.75
C ASP A 228 -0.20 3.36 21.09
N LEU A 229 -1.35 3.20 20.42
CA LEU A 229 -2.30 2.11 20.64
C LEU A 229 -2.05 0.91 19.72
N VAL A 230 -1.43 1.13 18.56
CA VAL A 230 -1.14 0.06 17.59
C VAL A 230 -0.04 -0.85 18.15
N LYS A 231 -0.37 -2.14 18.27
CA LYS A 231 0.55 -3.19 18.72
C LYS A 231 0.83 -4.23 17.65
N ASP A 232 0.09 -4.19 16.56
CA ASP A 232 0.13 -5.16 15.49
C ASP A 232 -0.16 -4.49 14.15
N VAL A 233 0.52 -4.97 13.10
CA VAL A 233 0.36 -4.50 11.72
C VAL A 233 0.27 -5.70 10.79
N VAL A 234 -0.63 -5.63 9.81
CA VAL A 234 -0.71 -6.61 8.72
C VAL A 234 -0.13 -5.99 7.45
N MET A 235 0.92 -6.61 6.92
CA MET A 235 1.59 -6.17 5.70
C MET A 235 0.92 -6.79 4.48
N ILE A 236 0.07 -6.00 3.82
CA ILE A 236 -0.72 -6.35 2.63
C ILE A 236 -0.27 -5.54 1.39
N PRO A 237 -0.55 -6.01 0.15
CA PRO A 237 -1.28 -7.24 -0.20
C PRO A 237 -0.39 -8.51 -0.25
N GLY A 238 0.94 -8.39 -0.17
CA GLY A 238 1.81 -9.56 -0.24
C GLY A 238 1.96 -10.18 -1.63
N ALA A 239 1.68 -9.38 -2.67
CA ALA A 239 2.02 -9.65 -4.06
C ALA A 239 3.12 -8.69 -4.54
N GLY A 240 4.13 -9.25 -5.20
CA GLY A 240 5.35 -8.61 -5.69
C GLY A 240 6.54 -9.55 -5.50
N GLU A 241 7.20 -9.96 -6.58
CA GLU A 241 8.20 -11.04 -6.57
C GLU A 241 9.35 -10.84 -5.56
N PHE A 242 9.73 -9.58 -5.33
CA PHE A 242 10.86 -9.19 -4.47
C PHE A 242 10.50 -8.11 -3.45
N VAL A 243 9.20 -7.89 -3.20
CA VAL A 243 8.70 -6.83 -2.31
C VAL A 243 9.23 -6.94 -0.88
N TYR A 244 9.56 -8.17 -0.45
CA TYR A 244 10.10 -8.47 0.88
C TYR A 244 11.63 -8.56 0.94
N GLY A 245 12.32 -8.33 -0.18
CA GLY A 245 13.77 -8.46 -0.23
C GLY A 245 14.44 -7.33 0.55
N THR A 246 15.32 -7.67 1.50
CA THR A 246 16.15 -6.70 2.23
C THR A 246 17.37 -6.27 1.41
N ASP A 247 17.75 -7.09 0.42
CA ASP A 247 18.76 -6.76 -0.58
C ASP A 247 18.14 -5.99 -1.75
N ILE A 248 18.92 -5.08 -2.35
CA ILE A 248 18.50 -4.37 -3.56
C ILE A 248 18.55 -5.33 -4.75
N GLN A 249 17.36 -5.63 -5.26
CA GLN A 249 17.15 -6.45 -6.44
C GLN A 249 17.12 -5.58 -7.69
N SER A 250 17.65 -6.12 -8.76
CA SER A 250 17.72 -5.44 -10.05
C SER A 250 17.51 -6.39 -11.20
N LYS A 251 16.86 -5.91 -12.25
CA LYS A 251 16.67 -6.62 -13.51
C LYS A 251 17.42 -5.94 -14.64
N GLN A 252 17.90 -6.74 -15.58
CA GLN A 252 18.48 -6.24 -16.82
C GLN A 252 18.17 -7.22 -17.94
N ASP A 253 17.64 -6.68 -19.04
CA ASP A 253 17.43 -7.48 -20.25
C ASP A 253 18.77 -7.81 -20.90
N GLY A 254 18.86 -9.01 -21.46
CA GLY A 254 20.04 -9.48 -22.16
C GLY A 254 19.79 -10.85 -22.77
N TYR A 255 20.87 -11.55 -23.11
CA TYR A 255 20.81 -12.95 -23.53
C TYR A 255 22.04 -13.69 -23.00
N VAL A 256 21.91 -14.99 -22.79
CA VAL A 256 23.05 -15.85 -22.50
C VAL A 256 23.55 -16.40 -23.82
N ASP A 257 24.82 -16.19 -24.12
CA ASP A 257 25.46 -16.73 -25.32
C ASP A 257 25.64 -18.24 -25.18
N ASP A 258 25.07 -19.02 -26.10
CA ASP A 258 25.04 -20.49 -26.04
C ASP A 258 26.42 -21.15 -26.11
N PHE A 259 27.45 -20.45 -26.62
CA PHE A 259 28.81 -20.99 -26.75
C PHE A 259 29.68 -20.70 -25.52
N THR A 260 29.49 -19.54 -24.90
CA THR A 260 30.33 -19.05 -23.79
C THR A 260 29.63 -19.15 -22.43
N GLY A 261 28.30 -19.29 -22.41
CA GLY A 261 27.48 -19.21 -21.19
C GLY A 261 27.46 -17.81 -20.56
N GLN A 262 27.99 -16.79 -21.25
CA GLN A 262 28.11 -15.45 -20.70
C GLN A 262 26.84 -14.65 -20.98
N PHE A 263 26.33 -13.97 -19.95
CA PHE A 263 25.23 -13.02 -20.10
C PHE A 263 25.72 -11.73 -20.75
N THR A 264 25.09 -11.34 -21.85
CA THR A 264 25.31 -10.08 -22.56
C THR A 264 24.09 -9.17 -22.36
N PRO A 265 24.22 -8.03 -21.67
CA PRO A 265 23.10 -7.10 -21.47
C PRO A 265 22.73 -6.38 -22.76
N THR A 266 21.43 -6.18 -22.99
CA THR A 266 20.87 -5.45 -24.15
C THR A 266 20.12 -4.18 -23.76
N GLY A 267 19.98 -3.89 -22.47
CA GLY A 267 19.30 -2.69 -21.96
C GLY A 267 19.88 -2.20 -20.64
N ASP A 268 19.31 -1.12 -20.12
CA ASP A 268 19.72 -0.53 -18.85
C ASP A 268 19.33 -1.43 -17.68
N LYS A 269 20.17 -1.38 -16.63
CA LYS A 269 19.87 -2.06 -15.37
C LYS A 269 18.80 -1.25 -14.61
N GLN A 270 17.73 -1.92 -14.20
CA GLN A 270 16.62 -1.33 -13.45
C GLN A 270 16.55 -1.92 -12.05
N PHE A 271 16.30 -1.10 -11.03
CA PHE A 271 16.02 -1.57 -9.68
C PHE A 271 14.57 -2.08 -9.59
N ILE A 272 14.35 -3.15 -8.82
CA ILE A 272 13.04 -3.78 -8.64
C ILE A 272 12.39 -3.37 -7.31
N ASN A 273 13.18 -3.19 -6.25
CA ASN A 273 12.70 -2.90 -4.90
C ASN A 273 13.52 -1.78 -4.23
N MET A 274 13.95 -0.78 -5.01
CA MET A 274 14.61 0.43 -4.50
C MET A 274 14.07 1.64 -5.27
N HIS A 275 12.89 2.11 -4.86
CA HIS A 275 12.22 3.29 -5.40
C HIS A 275 12.30 4.49 -4.45
N ASN A 276 13.31 4.48 -3.61
CA ASN A 276 13.56 5.46 -2.57
C ASN A 276 14.92 6.13 -2.78
N TYR A 277 15.22 7.14 -1.97
CA TYR A 277 16.45 7.94 -2.13
C TYR A 277 17.52 7.58 -1.10
N GLU A 278 17.21 6.68 -0.16
CA GLU A 278 18.11 6.19 0.88
C GLU A 278 19.10 5.14 0.34
N GLY A 279 18.90 4.66 -0.90
CA GLY A 279 19.76 3.65 -1.50
C GLY A 279 19.70 2.32 -0.75
N LYS A 280 18.54 2.01 -0.16
CA LYS A 280 18.22 0.78 0.57
C LYS A 280 17.06 0.07 -0.11
N ALA A 281 16.86 -1.23 0.14
CA ALA A 281 15.63 -1.87 -0.31
C ALA A 281 14.39 -1.21 0.33
N ASP A 282 13.30 -1.12 -0.42
CA ASP A 282 12.07 -0.42 -0.04
C ASP A 282 11.50 -0.96 1.28
N VAL A 283 11.54 -2.28 1.47
CA VAL A 283 11.05 -2.91 2.70
C VAL A 283 11.88 -2.51 3.93
N THR A 284 13.19 -2.35 3.77
CA THR A 284 14.06 -1.92 4.88
C THR A 284 13.71 -0.51 5.33
N VAL A 285 13.47 0.40 4.37
CA VAL A 285 13.03 1.76 4.67
C VAL A 285 11.65 1.76 5.31
N ALA A 286 10.72 0.93 4.81
CA ALA A 286 9.37 0.84 5.35
C ALA A 286 9.36 0.32 6.80
N ILE A 287 10.18 -0.69 7.14
CA ILE A 287 10.29 -1.19 8.51
C ILE A 287 10.95 -0.16 9.42
N ASP A 288 12.02 0.52 8.97
CA ASP A 288 12.65 1.62 9.71
C ASP A 288 11.59 2.67 10.10
N GLN A 289 10.77 3.11 9.14
CA GLN A 289 9.68 4.06 9.40
C GLN A 289 8.59 3.50 10.31
N MET A 290 8.20 2.23 10.11
CA MET A 290 7.15 1.58 10.89
C MET A 290 7.51 1.52 12.38
N VAL A 291 8.74 1.10 12.72
CA VAL A 291 9.18 1.00 14.12
C VAL A 291 9.41 2.37 14.76
N ASP A 292 9.80 3.38 13.97
CA ASP A 292 9.94 4.75 14.46
C ASP A 292 8.58 5.39 14.77
N ILE A 293 7.55 5.08 13.96
CA ILE A 293 6.20 5.65 14.11
C ILE A 293 5.39 4.91 15.18
N LEU A 294 5.55 3.58 15.31
CA LEU A 294 4.73 2.74 16.18
C LEU A 294 5.54 2.23 17.38
N PRO A 295 5.67 3.01 18.47
CA PRO A 295 6.59 2.71 19.55
C PRO A 295 6.22 1.47 20.37
N ASN A 296 4.97 1.02 20.29
CA ASN A 296 4.44 -0.15 21.00
C ASN A 296 4.17 -1.35 20.07
N LEU A 297 4.70 -1.35 18.84
CA LEU A 297 4.52 -2.45 17.90
C LEU A 297 5.18 -3.74 18.43
N GLU A 298 4.40 -4.81 18.51
CA GLU A 298 4.82 -6.12 19.00
C GLU A 298 4.76 -7.19 17.90
N TRP A 299 3.78 -7.11 17.00
CA TRP A 299 3.52 -8.13 15.99
C TRP A 299 3.46 -7.56 14.58
N VAL A 300 3.96 -8.33 13.61
CA VAL A 300 3.79 -8.06 12.19
C VAL A 300 3.30 -9.34 11.51
N ALA A 301 2.11 -9.28 10.91
CA ALA A 301 1.63 -10.32 10.02
C ALA A 301 2.10 -10.04 8.58
N ILE A 302 2.65 -11.05 7.91
CA ILE A 302 3.19 -10.94 6.55
C ILE A 302 2.32 -11.75 5.61
N VAL A 303 1.61 -11.07 4.72
CA VAL A 303 0.80 -11.77 3.71
C VAL A 303 1.69 -12.32 2.61
N VAL A 304 1.50 -13.57 2.20
CA VAL A 304 2.24 -14.17 1.07
C VAL A 304 1.27 -14.79 0.08
N SER A 305 1.31 -14.32 -1.16
CA SER A 305 0.29 -14.66 -2.16
C SER A 305 0.71 -15.77 -3.13
N TRP A 306 -0.10 -16.83 -3.24
CA TRP A 306 -0.16 -17.68 -4.44
C TRP A 306 -1.47 -17.39 -5.19
N PHE A 307 -1.59 -17.89 -6.42
CA PHE A 307 -2.70 -17.55 -7.29
C PHE A 307 -3.62 -18.74 -7.55
N ALA A 308 -4.87 -18.59 -7.13
CA ALA A 308 -5.99 -19.42 -7.57
C ALA A 308 -6.35 -19.10 -9.02
N THR A 309 -6.48 -20.12 -9.86
CA THR A 309 -6.77 -19.94 -11.30
C THR A 309 -8.25 -19.80 -11.63
N SER A 310 -9.14 -20.04 -10.67
CA SER A 310 -10.60 -19.99 -10.85
C SER A 310 -11.31 -19.84 -9.51
N THR A 311 -12.56 -19.35 -9.53
CA THR A 311 -13.50 -19.45 -8.39
C THR A 311 -14.25 -20.79 -8.36
N ASP A 312 -14.14 -21.61 -9.40
CA ASP A 312 -14.66 -22.99 -9.39
C ASP A 312 -13.63 -23.91 -8.73
N ALA A 313 -13.93 -24.48 -7.56
CA ALA A 313 -12.98 -25.31 -6.82
C ALA A 313 -12.62 -26.62 -7.57
N GLY A 314 -13.49 -27.13 -8.44
CA GLY A 314 -13.22 -28.32 -9.26
C GLY A 314 -12.05 -28.10 -10.21
N ASP A 315 -12.05 -26.95 -10.89
CA ASP A 315 -11.04 -26.57 -11.89
C ASP A 315 -9.92 -25.67 -11.35
N CYS A 316 -10.10 -25.10 -10.14
CA CYS A 316 -9.13 -24.20 -9.54
C CYS A 316 -7.84 -24.93 -9.15
N THR A 317 -6.69 -24.40 -9.56
CA THR A 317 -5.38 -24.75 -9.02
C THR A 317 -4.78 -23.54 -8.31
N ILE A 318 -3.88 -23.77 -7.37
CA ILE A 318 -3.22 -22.74 -6.57
C ILE A 318 -1.72 -22.89 -6.79
N ILE A 319 -1.16 -21.89 -7.47
CA ILE A 319 0.23 -21.93 -7.96
C ILE A 319 0.90 -20.59 -7.75
N PRO A 320 2.22 -20.56 -7.51
CA PRO A 320 2.96 -19.32 -7.53
C PRO A 320 3.10 -18.83 -8.98
N LYS A 321 3.10 -17.51 -9.17
CA LYS A 321 3.22 -16.89 -10.49
C LYS A 321 4.24 -15.76 -10.49
N VAL A 322 4.74 -15.42 -11.69
CA VAL A 322 5.68 -14.33 -11.95
C VAL A 322 5.04 -13.22 -12.79
N GLU A 323 5.57 -12.00 -12.72
CA GLU A 323 5.15 -10.85 -13.52
C GLU A 323 5.73 -10.94 -14.94
N PHE A 324 6.96 -11.45 -15.04
CA PHE A 324 7.68 -11.51 -16.30
C PHE A 324 8.54 -12.77 -16.42
N GLN A 325 8.80 -13.12 -17.68
CA GLN A 325 9.65 -14.22 -18.11
C GLN A 325 10.48 -13.76 -19.33
N GLY A 326 11.46 -14.57 -19.70
CA GLY A 326 12.28 -14.34 -20.89
C GLY A 326 13.76 -14.37 -20.54
N THR A 327 14.52 -13.54 -21.23
CA THR A 327 15.99 -13.49 -21.09
C THR A 327 16.47 -12.42 -20.12
N THR A 328 15.55 -11.78 -19.39
CA THR A 328 15.84 -10.83 -18.32
C THR A 328 16.55 -11.52 -17.17
N ARG A 329 17.72 -11.00 -16.77
CA ARG A 329 18.48 -11.47 -15.62
C ARG A 329 18.13 -10.65 -14.39
N VAL A 330 17.87 -11.33 -13.27
CA VAL A 330 17.70 -10.70 -11.96
C VAL A 330 18.93 -10.97 -11.08
N LEU A 331 19.33 -9.96 -10.31
CA LEU A 331 20.48 -9.98 -9.41
C LEU A 331 20.15 -9.31 -8.06
N PRO A 332 20.77 -9.76 -6.95
CA PRO A 332 21.80 -10.81 -6.88
C PRO A 332 21.26 -12.24 -6.99
N GLN A 333 19.98 -12.46 -6.68
CA GLN A 333 19.35 -13.78 -6.68
C GLN A 333 18.00 -13.70 -7.41
N ASP A 334 17.78 -14.60 -8.37
CA ASP A 334 16.53 -14.65 -9.11
C ASP A 334 15.42 -15.36 -8.31
N TRP A 335 14.19 -15.20 -8.79
CA TRP A 335 12.98 -15.72 -8.20
C TRP A 335 12.95 -17.25 -8.23
N SER A 336 12.59 -17.81 -7.08
CA SER A 336 12.18 -19.21 -6.97
C SER A 336 11.16 -19.37 -5.84
N VAL A 337 10.16 -20.21 -6.07
CA VAL A 337 9.12 -20.60 -5.10
C VAL A 337 8.76 -22.05 -5.30
N ALA A 338 8.74 -22.85 -4.23
CA ALA A 338 8.30 -24.25 -4.26
C ALA A 338 9.00 -25.11 -5.34
N GLY A 339 10.30 -24.86 -5.56
CA GLY A 339 11.10 -25.53 -6.57
C GLY A 339 10.87 -25.07 -8.02
N LEU A 340 9.95 -24.14 -8.25
CA LEU A 340 9.77 -23.47 -9.54
C LEU A 340 10.79 -22.35 -9.69
N SER A 341 11.26 -22.16 -10.91
CA SER A 341 12.07 -21.00 -11.30
C SER A 341 11.20 -20.05 -12.12
N ARG A 342 11.67 -18.81 -12.33
CA ARG A 342 11.00 -17.85 -13.21
C ARG A 342 10.65 -18.44 -14.58
N ALA A 343 11.56 -19.26 -15.13
CA ALA A 343 11.40 -19.87 -16.45
C ALA A 343 10.31 -20.95 -16.49
N THR A 344 9.98 -21.59 -15.37
CA THR A 344 8.99 -22.67 -15.30
C THR A 344 7.69 -22.28 -14.64
N ALA A 345 7.64 -21.15 -13.93
CA ALA A 345 6.42 -20.60 -13.35
C ALA A 345 5.44 -20.11 -14.44
N GLN A 346 4.18 -19.92 -14.08
CA GLN A 346 3.24 -19.22 -14.95
C GLN A 346 3.33 -17.72 -14.71
N LYS A 347 3.02 -16.91 -15.74
CA LYS A 347 2.81 -15.49 -15.52
C LYS A 347 1.44 -15.23 -14.90
N VAL A 348 1.34 -14.19 -14.07
CA VAL A 348 0.05 -13.57 -13.73
C VAL A 348 -0.69 -13.17 -15.02
N LEU A 349 -2.01 -13.07 -14.96
CA LEU A 349 -2.78 -12.55 -16.09
C LEU A 349 -2.50 -11.05 -16.29
N PHE A 350 -2.95 -10.55 -17.44
CA PHE A 350 -2.70 -9.20 -17.91
C PHE A 350 -4.01 -8.64 -18.47
N PHE A 351 -4.46 -7.50 -17.95
CA PHE A 351 -5.67 -6.82 -18.45
C PHE A 351 -5.47 -6.30 -19.88
N ASP A 352 -4.24 -5.90 -20.17
CA ASP A 352 -3.73 -5.47 -21.47
C ASP A 352 -2.23 -5.87 -21.53
N PRO A 353 -1.52 -5.71 -22.67
CA PRO A 353 -0.13 -6.17 -22.79
C PRO A 353 0.86 -5.65 -21.75
N GLU A 354 0.55 -4.57 -21.02
CA GLU A 354 1.45 -3.89 -20.08
C GLU A 354 0.96 -3.94 -18.62
N THR A 355 -0.35 -4.10 -18.40
CA THR A 355 -0.95 -4.05 -17.05
C THR A 355 -1.21 -5.45 -16.49
N PRO A 356 -0.38 -5.96 -15.56
CA PRO A 356 -0.65 -7.22 -14.89
C PRO A 356 -1.85 -7.11 -13.94
N THR A 357 -2.55 -8.22 -13.71
CA THR A 357 -3.67 -8.29 -12.76
C THR A 357 -3.22 -8.13 -11.31
N TYR A 358 -2.02 -8.63 -10.99
CA TYR A 358 -1.37 -8.57 -9.68
C TYR A 358 0.15 -8.47 -9.84
N GLY A 359 0.85 -8.12 -8.75
CA GLY A 359 2.27 -8.46 -8.64
C GLY A 359 2.48 -9.98 -8.52
N GLY A 360 3.69 -10.47 -8.74
CA GLY A 360 4.01 -11.90 -8.68
C GLY A 360 4.08 -12.46 -7.25
N THR A 361 4.19 -13.77 -7.07
CA THR A 361 4.36 -14.36 -5.74
C THR A 361 5.70 -13.92 -5.15
N PRO A 362 5.80 -13.45 -3.89
CA PRO A 362 7.08 -13.17 -3.26
C PRO A 362 8.00 -14.40 -3.26
N SER A 363 9.26 -14.24 -3.67
CA SER A 363 10.20 -15.35 -3.70
C SER A 363 10.47 -15.90 -2.30
N ASP A 364 10.66 -17.21 -2.18
CA ASP A 364 10.90 -17.89 -0.91
C ASP A 364 12.03 -17.25 -0.08
N HIS A 365 13.11 -16.83 -0.76
CA HIS A 365 14.25 -16.22 -0.07
C HIS A 365 13.93 -14.84 0.52
N THR A 366 13.11 -14.04 -0.15
CA THR A 366 12.74 -12.70 0.35
C THR A 366 11.74 -12.79 1.51
N VAL A 367 10.85 -13.78 1.49
CA VAL A 367 9.96 -14.08 2.63
C VAL A 367 10.78 -14.42 3.89
N VAL A 368 11.77 -15.31 3.78
CA VAL A 368 12.64 -15.68 4.91
C VAL A 368 13.49 -14.49 5.37
N GLN A 369 14.04 -13.70 4.44
CA GLN A 369 14.80 -12.48 4.75
C GLN A 369 13.98 -11.51 5.60
N LEU A 370 12.74 -11.20 5.19
CA LEU A 370 11.89 -10.27 5.92
C LEU A 370 11.52 -10.80 7.32
N CYS A 371 11.13 -12.08 7.44
CA CYS A 371 10.80 -12.67 8.74
C CYS A 371 11.99 -12.58 9.70
N GLN A 372 13.19 -12.88 9.21
CA GLN A 372 14.42 -12.77 9.99
C GLN A 372 14.73 -11.33 10.38
N GLU A 373 14.53 -10.36 9.48
CA GLU A 373 14.76 -8.93 9.75
C GLU A 373 13.80 -8.40 10.84
N LEU A 374 12.53 -8.79 10.80
CA LEU A 374 11.55 -8.43 11.83
C LEU A 374 11.91 -9.04 13.19
N GLN A 375 12.28 -10.32 13.23
CA GLN A 375 12.80 -10.98 14.43
C GLN A 375 14.05 -10.28 15.00
N ASN A 376 14.99 -9.87 14.13
CA ASN A 376 16.20 -9.15 14.55
C ASN A 376 15.89 -7.80 15.22
N ARG A 377 14.72 -7.20 14.91
CA ARG A 377 14.21 -5.97 15.53
C ARG A 377 13.36 -6.22 16.78
N GLY A 378 13.23 -7.48 17.20
CA GLY A 378 12.45 -7.88 18.37
C GLY A 378 10.94 -7.96 18.14
N LEU A 379 10.50 -7.94 16.87
CA LEU A 379 9.10 -8.08 16.50
C LEU A 379 8.73 -9.55 16.34
N LYS A 380 7.51 -9.90 16.74
CA LYS A 380 6.94 -11.24 16.50
C LYS A 380 6.32 -11.30 15.12
N VAL A 381 6.45 -12.44 14.46
CA VAL A 381 6.03 -12.59 13.06
C VAL A 381 4.91 -13.61 12.93
N MET A 382 3.82 -13.22 12.27
CA MET A 382 2.79 -14.15 11.82
C MET A 382 2.87 -14.30 10.30
N LEU A 383 3.15 -15.50 9.79
CA LEU A 383 3.04 -15.76 8.37
C LEU A 383 1.57 -15.93 7.98
N TYR A 384 1.16 -15.21 6.95
CA TYR A 384 -0.23 -15.17 6.50
C TYR A 384 -0.33 -15.56 5.01
N PRO A 385 -0.28 -16.87 4.65
CA PRO A 385 -0.50 -17.32 3.28
C PRO A 385 -1.94 -17.06 2.82
N MET A 386 -2.11 -16.29 1.75
CA MET A 386 -3.42 -15.89 1.22
C MET A 386 -3.50 -16.13 -0.30
N PRO A 387 -4.44 -16.95 -0.80
CA PRO A 387 -4.59 -17.12 -2.24
C PRO A 387 -5.30 -15.91 -2.86
N PHE A 388 -4.76 -15.38 -3.95
CA PHE A 388 -5.43 -14.38 -4.80
C PHE A 388 -6.05 -15.05 -6.01
N VAL A 389 -7.25 -14.63 -6.42
CA VAL A 389 -7.90 -15.20 -7.60
C VAL A 389 -7.48 -14.41 -8.82
N ASP A 390 -6.68 -15.03 -9.68
CA ASP A 390 -6.11 -14.44 -10.88
C ASP A 390 -6.96 -14.78 -12.11
N THR A 391 -8.09 -14.09 -12.22
CA THR A 391 -9.04 -14.17 -13.35
C THR A 391 -9.35 -12.78 -13.89
N ILE A 392 -9.74 -12.72 -15.17
CA ILE A 392 -10.27 -11.52 -15.84
C ILE A 392 -11.74 -11.74 -16.21
N THR A 393 -12.06 -12.94 -16.67
CA THR A 393 -13.42 -13.37 -17.01
C THR A 393 -13.80 -14.60 -16.17
N PRO A 394 -15.07 -14.76 -15.78
CA PRO A 394 -16.19 -13.83 -16.00
C PRO A 394 -16.06 -12.52 -15.21
N GLU A 395 -15.36 -12.54 -14.08
CA GLU A 395 -15.13 -11.39 -13.22
C GLU A 395 -13.63 -11.18 -12.98
N PRO A 396 -13.15 -9.92 -12.98
CA PRO A 396 -11.76 -9.62 -12.73
C PRO A 396 -11.46 -9.62 -11.23
N LYS A 397 -10.34 -10.25 -10.86
CA LYS A 397 -9.80 -10.26 -9.48
C LYS A 397 -10.87 -10.48 -8.39
N PRO A 398 -11.68 -11.55 -8.47
CA PRO A 398 -12.69 -11.81 -7.47
C PRO A 398 -12.03 -12.17 -6.13
N TRP A 399 -12.76 -11.94 -5.04
CA TRP A 399 -12.27 -12.28 -3.72
C TRP A 399 -12.19 -13.80 -3.53
N ARG A 400 -11.20 -14.28 -2.77
CA ARG A 400 -10.98 -15.71 -2.51
C ARG A 400 -12.17 -16.41 -1.86
N GLY A 401 -12.98 -15.69 -1.08
CA GLY A 401 -14.22 -16.21 -0.51
C GLY A 401 -15.27 -16.60 -1.57
N ARG A 402 -15.08 -16.21 -2.83
CA ARG A 402 -15.88 -16.66 -3.99
C ARG A 402 -15.48 -18.03 -4.52
N ILE A 403 -14.35 -18.60 -4.08
CA ILE A 403 -13.97 -19.96 -4.45
C ILE A 403 -14.97 -20.92 -3.79
N ALA A 404 -15.69 -21.69 -4.59
CA ALA A 404 -16.70 -22.62 -4.11
C ALA A 404 -16.70 -23.93 -4.92
N PRO A 405 -16.96 -25.07 -4.27
CA PRO A 405 -17.09 -26.35 -4.95
C PRO A 405 -18.51 -26.56 -5.48
N ALA A 406 -18.65 -27.23 -6.63
CA ALA A 406 -19.97 -27.60 -7.15
C ALA A 406 -20.53 -28.85 -6.46
N ASN A 407 -19.65 -29.70 -5.94
CA ASN A 407 -20.02 -30.97 -5.31
C ASN A 407 -19.01 -31.41 -4.23
N LEU A 408 -19.31 -32.54 -3.55
CA LEU A 408 -18.49 -33.09 -2.47
C LEU A 408 -17.08 -33.49 -2.93
N THR A 409 -16.92 -33.98 -4.16
CA THR A 409 -15.63 -34.39 -4.70
C THR A 409 -14.74 -33.16 -4.85
N ASP A 410 -15.24 -32.10 -5.50
CA ASP A 410 -14.51 -30.85 -5.68
C ASP A 410 -14.09 -30.24 -4.34
N ALA A 411 -14.98 -30.28 -3.35
CA ALA A 411 -14.73 -29.76 -2.01
C ALA A 411 -13.56 -30.45 -1.30
N ASN A 412 -13.34 -31.74 -1.56
CA ASN A 412 -12.21 -32.49 -1.00
C ASN A 412 -10.96 -32.37 -1.88
N GLU A 413 -11.12 -32.58 -3.19
CA GLU A 413 -10.00 -32.63 -4.13
C GLU A 413 -9.31 -31.26 -4.30
N TRP A 414 -10.02 -30.14 -4.15
CA TRP A 414 -9.41 -28.81 -4.16
C TRP A 414 -8.26 -28.68 -3.14
N PHE A 415 -8.36 -29.34 -1.98
CA PHE A 415 -7.29 -29.37 -1.00
C PHE A 415 -6.14 -30.29 -1.42
N THR A 416 -6.45 -31.50 -1.88
CA THR A 416 -5.47 -32.60 -1.96
C THR A 416 -4.90 -32.87 -3.36
N LYS A 417 -5.50 -32.33 -4.42
CA LYS A 417 -5.03 -32.53 -5.79
C LYS A 417 -3.66 -31.88 -6.02
N THR A 418 -2.99 -32.26 -7.11
CA THR A 418 -1.76 -31.58 -7.54
C THR A 418 -2.03 -30.10 -7.73
N ASN A 419 -1.18 -29.23 -7.17
CA ASN A 419 -1.42 -27.78 -7.10
C ASN A 419 -2.74 -27.41 -6.39
N GLY A 420 -3.18 -28.24 -5.45
CA GLY A 420 -4.29 -27.95 -4.54
C GLY A 420 -3.85 -27.11 -3.34
N TYR A 421 -4.81 -26.72 -2.51
CA TYR A 421 -4.59 -25.83 -1.37
C TYR A 421 -3.55 -26.32 -0.36
N ASN A 422 -3.51 -27.63 -0.09
CA ASN A 422 -2.55 -28.20 0.86
C ASN A 422 -1.11 -27.98 0.39
N ALA A 423 -0.83 -28.00 -0.92
CA ALA A 423 0.52 -27.79 -1.44
C ALA A 423 1.03 -26.37 -1.13
N PHE A 424 0.14 -25.37 -1.23
CA PHE A 424 0.46 -23.98 -0.90
C PHE A 424 0.83 -23.82 0.58
N ILE A 425 -0.03 -24.28 1.50
CA ILE A 425 0.19 -24.10 2.93
C ILE A 425 1.35 -24.96 3.45
N THR A 426 1.47 -26.20 2.99
CA THR A 426 2.55 -27.10 3.44
C THR A 426 3.92 -26.70 2.88
N HIS A 427 3.99 -26.01 1.74
CA HIS A 427 5.24 -25.41 1.26
C HIS A 427 5.82 -24.47 2.31
N TYR A 428 5.04 -23.49 2.77
CA TYR A 428 5.52 -22.51 3.77
C TYR A 428 5.75 -23.12 5.15
N ALA A 429 4.94 -24.09 5.57
CA ALA A 429 5.16 -24.81 6.83
C ALA A 429 6.51 -25.58 6.86
N ASN A 430 7.05 -25.95 5.68
CA ASN A 430 8.31 -26.67 5.53
C ASN A 430 9.43 -25.84 4.88
N LEU A 431 9.20 -24.54 4.63
CA LEU A 431 10.13 -23.73 3.88
C LEU A 431 11.46 -23.58 4.63
N SER A 432 12.57 -23.76 3.90
CA SER A 432 13.91 -23.51 4.40
C SER A 432 14.78 -22.96 3.29
N VAL A 433 15.40 -21.80 3.53
CA VAL A 433 16.25 -21.11 2.56
C VAL A 433 17.57 -20.73 3.24
N GLY A 434 18.70 -21.01 2.58
CA GLY A 434 20.02 -20.60 3.08
C GLY A 434 20.39 -21.18 4.45
N GLY A 435 19.79 -22.31 4.85
CA GLY A 435 19.98 -22.91 6.17
C GLY A 435 19.08 -22.37 7.28
N THR A 436 18.19 -21.43 6.96
CA THR A 436 17.17 -20.90 7.89
C THR A 436 15.82 -21.50 7.54
N ALA A 437 15.23 -22.26 8.47
CA ALA A 437 13.86 -22.73 8.31
C ALA A 437 12.89 -21.60 8.69
N LEU A 438 11.84 -21.40 7.89
CA LEU A 438 10.88 -20.32 8.12
C LEU A 438 10.23 -20.42 9.51
N LYS A 439 9.93 -21.64 9.96
CA LYS A 439 9.38 -21.92 11.30
C LYS A 439 10.27 -21.45 12.46
N ASP A 440 11.56 -21.23 12.23
CA ASP A 440 12.51 -20.77 13.26
C ASP A 440 12.53 -19.24 13.36
N VAL A 441 11.89 -18.53 12.41
CA VAL A 441 11.84 -17.06 12.32
C VAL A 441 10.40 -16.52 12.27
N ILE A 442 9.41 -17.35 12.60
CA ILE A 442 8.02 -16.94 12.78
C ILE A 442 7.47 -17.46 14.10
N ASP A 443 6.51 -16.73 14.65
CA ASP A 443 5.83 -17.04 15.91
C ASP A 443 4.44 -17.65 15.68
N ALA A 444 3.83 -17.36 14.52
CA ALA A 444 2.54 -17.89 14.13
C ALA A 444 2.44 -18.12 12.61
N ILE A 445 1.54 -19.03 12.21
CA ILE A 445 1.16 -19.27 10.81
C ILE A 445 -0.36 -19.43 10.69
N VAL A 446 -0.93 -18.77 9.69
CA VAL A 446 -2.32 -18.92 9.29
C VAL A 446 -2.42 -20.06 8.27
N ILE A 447 -3.30 -21.04 8.47
CA ILE A 447 -3.51 -22.17 7.55
C ILE A 447 -4.56 -21.89 6.49
N GLY A 448 -5.27 -20.77 6.63
CA GLY A 448 -6.19 -20.24 5.65
C GLY A 448 -6.98 -19.07 6.17
N SER A 449 -7.59 -18.34 5.25
CA SER A 449 -8.31 -17.13 5.56
C SER A 449 -9.46 -16.87 4.62
N GLU A 450 -10.61 -16.48 5.18
CA GLU A 450 -11.85 -16.07 4.49
C GLU A 450 -12.28 -17.01 3.35
N LEU A 451 -12.17 -18.32 3.53
CA LEU A 451 -12.55 -19.32 2.54
C LEU A 451 -14.06 -19.63 2.59
N ILE A 452 -14.91 -18.60 2.74
CA ILE A 452 -16.36 -18.74 3.02
C ILE A 452 -17.06 -19.67 2.01
N GLY A 453 -16.78 -19.53 0.72
CA GLY A 453 -17.36 -20.39 -0.32
C GLY A 453 -17.00 -21.87 -0.16
N MET A 454 -15.83 -22.18 0.40
CA MET A 454 -15.39 -23.54 0.71
C MET A 454 -15.96 -24.03 2.05
N THR A 455 -15.81 -23.25 3.13
CA THR A 455 -16.21 -23.64 4.50
C THR A 455 -17.72 -23.64 4.71
N GLY A 456 -18.44 -22.85 3.92
CA GLY A 456 -19.91 -22.81 3.90
C GLY A 456 -20.55 -23.87 3.02
N TYR A 457 -19.79 -24.53 2.12
CA TYR A 457 -20.34 -25.60 1.30
C TYR A 457 -20.71 -26.82 2.15
N THR A 458 -21.93 -27.31 1.93
CA THR A 458 -22.44 -28.53 2.56
C THR A 458 -23.16 -29.39 1.53
N ASN A 459 -22.84 -30.68 1.50
CA ASN A 459 -23.59 -31.65 0.69
C ASN A 459 -24.84 -32.18 1.42
N THR A 460 -24.87 -32.07 2.75
CA THR A 460 -25.98 -32.44 3.64
C THR A 460 -25.78 -31.71 4.96
N ALA A 461 -26.84 -31.11 5.51
CA ALA A 461 -26.79 -30.32 6.74
C ALA A 461 -25.96 -31.00 7.85
N GLY A 462 -25.05 -30.23 8.46
CA GLY A 462 -24.11 -30.73 9.46
C GLY A 462 -22.82 -31.36 8.91
N ASN A 463 -22.70 -31.58 7.60
CA ASN A 463 -21.47 -32.04 6.97
C ASN A 463 -20.81 -30.92 6.15
N TYR A 464 -19.61 -30.52 6.56
CA TYR A 464 -18.83 -29.43 5.95
C TYR A 464 -17.44 -29.94 5.54
N PRO A 465 -17.29 -30.45 4.30
CA PRO A 465 -16.09 -31.18 3.87
C PRO A 465 -14.80 -30.36 3.95
N ALA A 466 -14.86 -29.07 3.57
CA ALA A 466 -13.70 -28.19 3.64
C ALA A 466 -13.21 -28.00 5.09
N VAL A 467 -14.11 -27.95 6.07
CA VAL A 467 -13.72 -27.85 7.48
C VAL A 467 -12.98 -29.11 7.93
N ASN A 468 -13.41 -30.29 7.50
CA ASN A 468 -12.70 -31.55 7.77
C ASN A 468 -11.29 -31.56 7.14
N GLN A 469 -11.15 -31.00 5.93
CA GLN A 469 -9.84 -30.84 5.27
C GLN A 469 -8.96 -29.86 6.04
N LEU A 470 -9.50 -28.72 6.51
CA LEU A 470 -8.76 -27.75 7.32
C LEU A 470 -8.32 -28.33 8.66
N VAL A 471 -9.12 -29.17 9.33
CA VAL A 471 -8.71 -29.88 10.55
C VAL A 471 -7.51 -30.80 10.28
N SER A 472 -7.53 -31.51 9.14
CA SER A 472 -6.44 -32.39 8.72
C SER A 472 -5.18 -31.60 8.33
N LEU A 473 -5.36 -30.46 7.66
CA LEU A 473 -4.28 -29.54 7.31
C LEU A 473 -3.65 -28.93 8.57
N ALA A 474 -4.44 -28.50 9.55
CA ALA A 474 -3.96 -27.99 10.83
C ALA A 474 -3.03 -28.99 11.52
N ALA A 475 -3.41 -30.28 11.56
CA ALA A 475 -2.56 -31.35 12.11
C ALA A 475 -1.23 -31.50 11.35
N THR A 476 -1.29 -31.46 10.02
CA THR A 476 -0.11 -31.55 9.16
C THR A 476 0.83 -30.37 9.38
N VAL A 477 0.30 -29.14 9.38
CA VAL A 477 1.07 -27.91 9.62
C VAL A 477 1.67 -27.92 11.02
N LYS A 478 0.88 -28.21 12.06
CA LYS A 478 1.34 -28.24 13.45
C LYS A 478 2.50 -29.23 13.65
N THR A 479 2.46 -30.37 12.95
CA THR A 479 3.56 -31.35 12.95
C THR A 479 4.83 -30.79 12.30
N ALA A 480 4.70 -30.06 11.19
CA ALA A 480 5.84 -29.48 10.46
C ALA A 480 6.52 -28.33 11.21
N VAL A 481 5.71 -27.38 11.72
CA VAL A 481 6.21 -26.17 12.40
C VAL A 481 6.57 -26.42 13.86
N GLY A 482 5.98 -27.45 14.48
CA GLY A 482 6.23 -27.81 15.88
C GLY A 482 5.42 -26.96 16.88
N ALA A 483 5.60 -27.24 18.17
CA ALA A 483 4.80 -26.63 19.24
C ALA A 483 5.15 -25.15 19.51
N GLY A 484 6.32 -24.67 19.06
CA GLY A 484 6.76 -23.29 19.26
C GLY A 484 6.01 -22.27 18.40
N VAL A 485 5.51 -22.70 17.24
CA VAL A 485 4.75 -21.85 16.31
C VAL A 485 3.26 -22.03 16.55
N LYS A 486 2.54 -20.92 16.67
CA LYS A 486 1.08 -20.92 16.77
C LYS A 486 0.46 -21.14 15.39
N VAL A 487 -0.64 -21.88 15.33
CA VAL A 487 -1.35 -22.26 14.11
C VAL A 487 -2.80 -21.84 14.28
N THR A 488 -3.34 -21.14 13.27
CA THR A 488 -4.74 -20.69 13.28
C THR A 488 -5.36 -20.76 11.88
N TYR A 489 -6.68 -20.68 11.82
CA TYR A 489 -7.43 -20.23 10.64
C TYR A 489 -7.97 -18.82 10.94
N ALA A 490 -7.94 -17.93 9.95
CA ALA A 490 -8.42 -16.55 10.07
C ALA A 490 -9.76 -16.41 9.34
N ALA A 491 -10.85 -16.62 10.06
CA ALA A 491 -12.18 -16.59 9.47
C ALA A 491 -12.60 -15.15 9.13
N ASP A 492 -13.39 -15.00 8.07
CA ASP A 492 -14.07 -13.71 7.82
C ASP A 492 -15.00 -13.38 9.01
N TRP A 493 -15.19 -12.08 9.29
CA TRP A 493 -16.13 -11.58 10.31
C TRP A 493 -17.56 -12.12 10.15
N SER A 494 -17.97 -12.53 8.94
CA SER A 494 -19.27 -13.14 8.63
C SER A 494 -19.26 -14.68 8.56
N GLU A 495 -18.12 -15.31 8.86
CA GLU A 495 -17.89 -16.76 8.69
C GLU A 495 -17.64 -17.48 10.02
N TYR A 496 -16.95 -16.84 10.97
CA TYR A 496 -16.38 -17.50 12.16
C TYR A 496 -17.40 -18.23 13.07
N HIS A 497 -18.68 -17.81 13.00
CA HIS A 497 -19.77 -18.19 13.88
C HIS A 497 -20.53 -19.44 13.36
N SER A 498 -21.87 -19.35 13.26
CA SER A 498 -22.73 -20.38 12.67
C SER A 498 -23.28 -20.00 11.29
N LEU A 499 -23.38 -20.97 10.38
CA LEU A 499 -24.11 -20.85 9.11
C LEU A 499 -25.51 -21.49 9.24
N GLY A 500 -26.56 -20.67 9.25
CA GLY A 500 -27.94 -21.17 9.40
C GLY A 500 -28.17 -21.90 10.73
N GLY A 501 -27.47 -21.50 11.79
CA GLY A 501 -27.49 -22.14 13.11
C GLY A 501 -26.53 -23.32 13.26
N TRP A 502 -25.93 -23.83 12.18
CA TRP A 502 -24.89 -24.85 12.26
C TRP A 502 -23.54 -24.21 12.54
N PHE A 503 -22.90 -24.57 13.64
CA PHE A 503 -21.56 -24.09 14.00
C PHE A 503 -20.51 -24.89 13.24
N ASN A 504 -20.48 -24.68 11.92
CA ASN A 504 -19.72 -25.47 10.97
C ASN A 504 -18.21 -25.43 11.22
N LEU A 505 -17.66 -24.34 11.77
CA LEU A 505 -16.24 -24.21 12.08
C LEU A 505 -15.82 -24.73 13.45
N ASP A 506 -16.76 -25.08 14.34
CA ASP A 506 -16.43 -25.59 15.68
C ASP A 506 -15.50 -26.81 15.68
N PRO A 507 -15.58 -27.78 14.75
CA PRO A 507 -14.61 -28.86 14.67
C PRO A 507 -13.16 -28.36 14.47
N LEU A 508 -12.98 -27.29 13.70
CA LEU A 508 -11.68 -26.64 13.51
C LEU A 508 -11.27 -25.86 14.76
N TRP A 509 -12.19 -25.06 15.31
CA TRP A 509 -11.94 -24.30 16.53
C TRP A 509 -11.65 -25.17 17.75
N ALA A 510 -12.22 -26.37 17.83
CA ALA A 510 -11.95 -27.33 18.91
C ALA A 510 -10.71 -28.20 18.65
N SER A 511 -10.16 -28.20 17.43
CA SER A 511 -8.99 -29.00 17.08
C SER A 511 -7.79 -28.66 17.98
N PRO A 512 -7.07 -29.63 18.56
CA PRO A 512 -5.88 -29.36 19.38
C PRO A 512 -4.71 -28.75 18.56
N ASN A 513 -4.81 -28.74 17.22
CA ASN A 513 -3.80 -28.19 16.32
C ASN A 513 -4.05 -26.72 15.94
N ILE A 514 -5.11 -26.11 16.47
CA ILE A 514 -5.40 -24.68 16.35
C ILE A 514 -5.14 -24.04 17.72
N ASP A 515 -4.31 -23.01 17.82
CA ASP A 515 -3.93 -22.42 19.11
C ASP A 515 -4.87 -21.29 19.56
N PHE A 516 -5.53 -20.62 18.61
CA PHE A 516 -6.45 -19.52 18.85
C PHE A 516 -7.49 -19.44 17.73
N VAL A 517 -8.59 -18.71 17.96
CA VAL A 517 -9.59 -18.41 16.91
C VAL A 517 -9.16 -17.11 16.23
N GLY A 518 -8.76 -17.18 14.96
CA GLY A 518 -8.43 -16.00 14.16
C GLY A 518 -9.66 -15.45 13.46
N ILE A 519 -9.85 -14.13 13.48
CA ILE A 519 -10.94 -13.44 12.79
C ILE A 519 -10.41 -12.20 12.08
N ASP A 520 -10.69 -12.07 10.79
CA ASP A 520 -10.50 -10.84 10.04
C ASP A 520 -11.70 -9.92 10.32
N SER A 521 -11.50 -9.00 11.26
CA SER A 521 -12.53 -8.35 12.08
C SER A 521 -13.09 -7.07 11.44
N TYR A 522 -13.71 -7.20 10.28
CA TYR A 522 -14.34 -6.09 9.57
C TYR A 522 -15.85 -5.92 9.88
N PHE A 523 -16.22 -6.04 11.15
CA PHE A 523 -17.61 -5.88 11.61
C PHE A 523 -18.18 -4.48 11.31
N PRO A 524 -19.43 -4.35 10.84
CA PRO A 524 -20.11 -3.05 10.79
C PRO A 524 -20.19 -2.37 12.16
N LEU A 525 -19.52 -1.22 12.31
CA LEU A 525 -19.42 -0.46 13.55
C LEU A 525 -20.41 0.69 13.66
N THR A 526 -21.10 1.06 12.57
CA THR A 526 -22.14 2.09 12.58
C THR A 526 -23.26 1.75 11.58
N PRO A 527 -24.48 2.33 11.72
CA PRO A 527 -25.48 2.28 10.66
C PRO A 527 -25.02 3.07 9.42
N ASP A 528 -25.81 3.01 8.36
CA ASP A 528 -25.55 3.74 7.11
C ASP A 528 -25.80 5.26 7.30
N LEU A 529 -24.90 5.93 8.02
CA LEU A 529 -24.98 7.35 8.42
C LEU A 529 -24.04 8.23 7.58
N PRO A 530 -24.34 9.54 7.41
CA PRO A 530 -23.36 10.48 6.87
C PRO A 530 -22.22 10.71 7.87
N GLN A 531 -21.01 10.94 7.35
CA GLN A 531 -19.79 11.15 8.16
C GLN A 531 -19.95 12.19 9.28
N SER A 532 -20.73 13.26 9.06
CA SER A 532 -20.98 14.29 10.08
C SER A 532 -21.71 13.80 11.34
N GLN A 533 -22.19 12.55 11.36
CA GLN A 533 -22.87 11.90 12.47
C GLN A 533 -22.07 10.72 13.04
N ILE A 534 -20.89 10.46 12.50
CA ILE A 534 -20.00 9.40 12.95
C ILE A 534 -18.93 10.06 13.82
N ASP A 535 -18.99 9.79 15.12
CA ASP A 535 -18.01 10.19 16.11
C ASP A 535 -17.58 8.99 16.95
N GLU A 536 -16.56 9.18 17.79
CA GLU A 536 -15.99 8.12 18.64
C GLU A 536 -17.06 7.47 19.54
N ASP A 537 -17.95 8.27 20.13
CA ASP A 537 -19.02 7.77 21.01
C ASP A 537 -20.03 6.93 20.22
N LYS A 538 -20.34 7.32 18.98
CA LYS A 538 -21.20 6.54 18.08
C LYS A 538 -20.59 5.19 17.74
N ILE A 539 -19.31 5.15 17.42
CA ILE A 539 -18.60 3.90 17.08
C ILE A 539 -18.62 2.95 18.30
N LYS A 540 -18.30 3.47 19.50
CA LYS A 540 -18.35 2.68 20.74
C LYS A 540 -19.76 2.15 21.03
N GLU A 541 -20.78 2.99 20.87
CA GLU A 541 -22.17 2.60 21.10
C GLU A 541 -22.61 1.42 20.22
N TYR A 542 -22.19 1.42 18.95
CA TYR A 542 -22.66 0.47 17.95
C TYR A 542 -21.84 -0.82 17.84
N TRP A 543 -20.76 -0.96 18.61
CA TRP A 543 -20.09 -2.24 18.80
C TRP A 543 -21.06 -3.32 19.31
N GLU A 544 -21.92 -2.96 20.26
CA GLU A 544 -22.91 -3.86 20.89
C GLU A 544 -24.34 -3.59 20.45
N LYS A 545 -24.54 -3.02 19.24
CA LYS A 545 -25.87 -2.69 18.69
C LYS A 545 -25.92 -2.77 17.17
N GLY A 546 -27.12 -2.74 16.61
CA GLY A 546 -27.36 -2.56 15.18
C GLY A 546 -27.21 -3.84 14.36
N GLU A 547 -26.70 -3.71 13.15
CA GLU A 547 -26.55 -4.84 12.24
C GLU A 547 -25.60 -5.90 12.81
N GLY A 548 -26.04 -7.16 12.77
CA GLY A 548 -25.34 -8.31 13.34
C GLY A 548 -25.48 -8.48 14.84
N TRP A 549 -26.04 -7.50 15.54
CA TRP A 549 -26.35 -7.60 16.97
C TRP A 549 -27.86 -7.65 17.21
N ASP A 550 -28.60 -6.62 16.77
CA ASP A 550 -30.04 -6.47 16.97
C ASP A 550 -30.84 -7.03 15.78
N TYR A 551 -30.30 -6.89 14.56
CA TYR A 551 -31.00 -7.19 13.32
C TYR A 551 -30.05 -7.56 12.17
N TYR A 552 -30.64 -8.07 11.09
CA TYR A 552 -30.00 -8.26 9.78
C TYR A 552 -30.91 -7.75 8.65
N TYR A 553 -30.39 -7.63 7.44
CA TYR A 553 -31.19 -7.37 6.24
C TYR A 553 -31.42 -8.66 5.47
N THR A 554 -32.67 -8.97 5.12
CA THR A 554 -32.97 -10.13 4.25
C THR A 554 -32.40 -9.95 2.85
N ASP A 555 -32.31 -8.70 2.38
CA ASP A 555 -31.54 -8.33 1.19
C ASP A 555 -30.45 -7.35 1.63
N SER A 556 -29.25 -7.89 1.87
CA SER A 556 -28.10 -7.12 2.34
C SER A 556 -27.54 -6.17 1.26
N VAL A 557 -27.79 -6.45 -0.02
CA VAL A 557 -27.31 -5.63 -1.15
C VAL A 557 -28.24 -4.45 -1.35
N ALA A 558 -29.54 -4.69 -1.47
CA ALA A 558 -30.53 -3.61 -1.62
C ALA A 558 -30.81 -2.88 -0.30
N ARG A 559 -30.31 -3.41 0.83
CA ARG A 559 -30.54 -2.89 2.20
C ARG A 559 -32.04 -2.83 2.54
N THR A 560 -32.77 -3.88 2.19
CA THR A 560 -34.21 -3.96 2.47
C THR A 560 -34.57 -5.18 3.33
N GLY A 561 -35.75 -5.13 3.96
CA GLY A 561 -36.25 -6.22 4.82
C GLY A 561 -35.44 -6.38 6.10
N GLN A 562 -35.19 -5.27 6.79
CA GLN A 562 -34.58 -5.28 8.12
C GLN A 562 -35.42 -6.18 9.06
N THR A 563 -34.80 -7.23 9.60
CA THR A 563 -35.43 -8.26 10.41
C THR A 563 -34.68 -8.39 11.72
N SER A 564 -35.40 -8.28 12.85
CA SER A 564 -34.82 -8.42 14.18
C SER A 564 -34.54 -9.88 14.51
N TYR A 565 -33.46 -10.14 15.27
CA TYR A 565 -33.19 -11.45 15.86
C TYR A 565 -34.16 -11.82 17.00
N GLY A 566 -35.04 -10.90 17.41
CA GLY A 566 -36.04 -11.16 18.46
C GLY A 566 -35.44 -11.32 19.86
N GLY A 567 -34.20 -10.87 20.07
CA GLY A 567 -33.47 -11.02 21.33
C GLY A 567 -32.81 -12.40 21.52
N ASP A 568 -32.72 -13.23 20.47
CA ASP A 568 -31.94 -14.47 20.50
C ASP A 568 -30.48 -14.19 20.08
N GLU A 569 -29.57 -14.19 21.06
CA GLU A 569 -28.15 -13.91 20.82
C GLU A 569 -27.45 -14.99 19.98
N THR A 570 -28.07 -16.17 19.80
CA THR A 570 -27.51 -17.28 19.00
C THR A 570 -27.28 -16.88 17.53
N PHE A 571 -28.11 -15.98 17.00
CA PHE A 571 -28.04 -15.52 15.61
C PHE A 571 -27.34 -14.16 15.45
N ALA A 572 -27.01 -13.49 16.56
CA ALA A 572 -26.33 -12.21 16.59
C ALA A 572 -24.83 -12.40 16.32
N TRP A 573 -24.45 -12.55 15.06
CA TRP A 573 -23.07 -12.84 14.65
C TRP A 573 -22.03 -11.78 15.01
N LYS A 574 -22.44 -10.53 15.32
CA LYS A 574 -21.52 -9.52 15.86
C LYS A 574 -21.29 -9.68 17.36
N ASN A 575 -22.18 -10.40 18.05
CA ASN A 575 -22.05 -10.70 19.48
C ASN A 575 -21.03 -11.83 19.72
N LEU A 576 -19.78 -11.51 19.38
CA LEU A 576 -18.61 -12.37 19.54
C LEU A 576 -18.42 -12.81 20.99
N GLU A 577 -18.75 -11.93 21.95
CA GLU A 577 -18.62 -12.26 23.37
C GLU A 577 -19.62 -13.36 23.77
N TYR A 578 -20.88 -13.28 23.34
CA TYR A 578 -21.86 -14.34 23.57
C TYR A 578 -21.41 -15.65 22.93
N TRP A 579 -21.03 -15.63 21.65
CA TRP A 579 -20.50 -16.82 20.95
C TRP A 579 -19.34 -17.45 21.75
N TRP A 580 -18.34 -16.63 22.10
CA TRP A 580 -17.14 -17.11 22.79
C TRP A 580 -17.43 -17.67 24.20
N LYS A 581 -18.37 -17.08 24.94
CA LYS A 581 -18.65 -17.44 26.34
C LYS A 581 -19.62 -18.61 26.51
N ASN A 582 -20.27 -19.09 25.45
CA ASN A 582 -21.33 -20.10 25.55
C ASN A 582 -20.94 -21.43 24.88
N THR A 583 -21.67 -22.48 25.25
CA THR A 583 -21.63 -23.76 24.54
C THR A 583 -22.49 -23.69 23.29
N HIS A 584 -22.03 -24.28 22.19
CA HIS A 584 -22.76 -24.27 20.94
C HIS A 584 -23.60 -25.53 20.76
N THR A 585 -24.82 -25.38 20.24
CA THR A 585 -25.72 -26.50 19.94
C THR A 585 -26.25 -26.33 18.53
N ASN A 586 -26.04 -27.36 17.71
CA ASN A 586 -26.50 -27.37 16.33
C ASN A 586 -28.03 -27.55 16.23
N PRO A 587 -28.64 -27.29 15.07
CA PRO A 587 -30.09 -27.44 14.86
C PRO A 587 -30.61 -28.88 15.04
N ASP A 588 -29.73 -29.87 14.95
CA ASP A 588 -30.04 -31.28 15.26
C ASP A 588 -30.04 -31.60 16.77
N SER A 589 -29.93 -30.57 17.61
CA SER A 589 -29.87 -30.63 19.08
C SER A 589 -28.58 -31.26 19.63
N ASN A 590 -27.57 -31.53 18.80
CA ASN A 590 -26.27 -31.98 19.28
C ASN A 590 -25.41 -30.78 19.69
N THR A 591 -24.90 -30.81 20.92
CA THR A 591 -23.85 -29.88 21.37
C THR A 591 -22.56 -30.15 20.61
N THR A 592 -21.89 -29.10 20.14
CA THR A 592 -20.63 -29.25 19.40
C THR A 592 -19.45 -29.55 20.32
N ALA A 593 -18.26 -29.69 19.73
CA ALA A 593 -17.02 -29.84 20.50
C ALA A 593 -16.56 -28.53 21.18
N TRP A 594 -17.09 -27.37 20.77
CA TRP A 594 -16.73 -26.09 21.37
C TRP A 594 -17.26 -25.99 22.81
N THR A 595 -16.44 -25.42 23.69
CA THR A 595 -16.81 -25.10 25.07
C THR A 595 -16.56 -23.64 25.34
N ALA A 596 -17.32 -23.09 26.29
CA ALA A 596 -17.20 -21.70 26.71
C ALA A 596 -15.74 -21.30 26.98
N LYS A 597 -15.28 -20.27 26.27
CA LYS A 597 -13.93 -19.69 26.37
C LYS A 597 -12.80 -20.68 26.09
N MET A 598 -13.03 -21.69 25.27
CA MET A 598 -12.05 -22.76 25.00
C MET A 598 -10.69 -22.21 24.54
N LYS A 599 -10.69 -21.20 23.67
CA LYS A 599 -9.48 -20.59 23.11
C LYS A 599 -9.59 -19.07 23.08
N PRO A 600 -8.47 -18.33 23.17
CA PRO A 600 -8.50 -16.89 22.94
C PRO A 600 -8.92 -16.58 21.49
N VAL A 601 -9.55 -15.43 21.31
CA VAL A 601 -9.85 -14.86 19.99
C VAL A 601 -8.79 -13.81 19.67
N TRP A 602 -8.20 -13.89 18.49
CA TRP A 602 -7.29 -12.89 17.95
C TRP A 602 -7.96 -12.27 16.73
N PHE A 603 -8.00 -10.94 16.67
CA PHE A 603 -8.28 -10.25 15.43
C PHE A 603 -7.01 -10.29 14.59
N THR A 604 -7.06 -11.07 13.50
CA THR A 604 -5.92 -11.32 12.61
C THR A 604 -5.78 -10.27 11.54
N GLU A 605 -6.89 -9.59 11.23
CA GLU A 605 -6.94 -8.34 10.48
C GLU A 605 -7.97 -7.42 11.13
N PHE A 606 -7.72 -6.11 11.12
CA PHE A 606 -8.66 -5.08 11.55
C PHE A 606 -8.27 -3.77 10.86
N GLY A 607 -9.27 -3.05 10.34
CA GLY A 607 -9.05 -1.77 9.68
C GLY A 607 -10.29 -1.29 8.96
N PHE A 608 -10.17 -0.16 8.28
CA PHE A 608 -11.22 0.44 7.48
C PHE A 608 -10.60 1.28 6.36
N PRO A 609 -11.29 1.49 5.23
CA PRO A 609 -10.78 2.35 4.18
C PRO A 609 -10.71 3.81 4.66
N SER A 610 -9.67 4.55 4.28
CA SER A 610 -9.47 5.96 4.66
C SER A 610 -10.38 6.92 3.86
N VAL A 611 -11.70 6.69 3.92
CA VAL A 611 -12.72 7.48 3.22
C VAL A 611 -13.91 7.77 4.14
N ASP A 612 -14.72 8.78 3.78
CA ASP A 612 -15.92 9.14 4.52
C ASP A 612 -16.91 7.95 4.64
N GLY A 613 -17.52 7.78 5.82
CA GLY A 613 -18.51 6.73 6.09
C GLY A 613 -17.93 5.34 6.35
N CYS A 614 -16.61 5.20 6.46
CA CYS A 614 -15.94 3.90 6.53
C CYS A 614 -16.35 2.96 7.68
N PRO A 615 -16.79 3.39 8.88
CA PRO A 615 -17.08 2.43 9.95
C PRO A 615 -18.31 1.56 9.69
N ASN A 616 -19.20 1.91 8.75
CA ASN A 616 -20.39 1.10 8.47
C ASN A 616 -20.09 -0.14 7.63
N GLN A 617 -19.00 -0.12 6.88
CA GLN A 617 -18.62 -1.20 5.99
C GLN A 617 -17.08 -1.28 5.91
N PRO A 618 -16.41 -1.66 7.01
CA PRO A 618 -14.95 -1.64 7.09
C PRO A 618 -14.27 -2.59 6.09
N ASN A 619 -15.00 -3.61 5.64
CA ASN A 619 -14.50 -4.70 4.79
C ASN A 619 -14.30 -4.30 3.31
N VAL A 620 -14.80 -3.15 2.85
CA VAL A 620 -14.70 -2.77 1.44
C VAL A 620 -13.48 -1.89 1.18
N PHE A 621 -12.95 -2.02 -0.03
CA PHE A 621 -11.84 -1.22 -0.53
C PHE A 621 -12.11 -0.80 -1.97
N TYR A 622 -11.40 0.23 -2.42
CA TYR A 622 -11.48 0.74 -3.78
C TYR A 622 -10.30 0.23 -4.62
N ASP A 623 -10.60 -0.61 -5.61
CA ASP A 623 -9.68 -1.04 -6.66
C ASP A 623 -10.44 -1.09 -8.00
N PRO A 624 -10.30 -0.08 -8.87
CA PRO A 624 -11.10 -0.01 -10.10
C PRO A 624 -10.89 -1.18 -11.07
N THR A 625 -9.89 -2.05 -10.82
CA THR A 625 -9.61 -3.25 -11.60
C THR A 625 -10.24 -4.52 -11.04
N SER A 626 -10.79 -4.49 -9.82
CA SER A 626 -11.43 -5.63 -9.16
C SER A 626 -12.95 -5.56 -9.22
N SER A 627 -13.59 -6.72 -9.36
CA SER A 627 -15.03 -6.92 -9.21
C SER A 627 -15.54 -6.68 -7.78
N GLU A 628 -14.65 -6.66 -6.78
CA GLU A 628 -14.99 -6.45 -5.37
C GLU A 628 -14.78 -4.99 -4.92
N SER A 629 -14.61 -4.06 -5.87
CA SER A 629 -14.32 -2.67 -5.57
C SER A 629 -15.57 -1.87 -5.23
N PHE A 630 -15.64 -1.43 -3.97
CA PHE A 630 -16.75 -0.63 -3.47
C PHE A 630 -16.24 0.48 -2.54
N PHE A 631 -17.01 1.57 -2.46
CA PHE A 631 -16.92 2.49 -1.34
C PHE A 631 -17.92 2.06 -0.25
N PRO A 632 -17.65 2.40 1.02
CA PRO A 632 -18.59 2.18 2.10
C PRO A 632 -19.98 2.74 1.77
N ARG A 633 -21.03 2.15 2.33
CA ARG A 633 -22.41 2.57 2.03
C ARG A 633 -22.62 4.04 2.39
N GLY A 634 -23.17 4.82 1.46
CA GLY A 634 -23.40 6.25 1.66
C GLY A 634 -22.14 7.14 1.60
N SER A 635 -20.95 6.55 1.46
CA SER A 635 -19.69 7.25 1.23
C SER A 635 -19.71 8.01 -0.10
N LYS A 636 -18.99 9.13 -0.15
CA LYS A 636 -18.70 9.85 -1.39
C LYS A 636 -17.29 9.54 -1.91
N GLY A 637 -16.57 8.61 -1.28
CA GLY A 637 -15.20 8.27 -1.62
C GLY A 637 -14.21 9.39 -1.34
N ARG A 638 -14.55 10.32 -0.43
CA ARG A 638 -13.67 11.43 -0.05
C ARG A 638 -12.70 10.92 0.99
N VAL A 639 -11.41 11.18 0.77
CA VAL A 639 -10.40 10.94 1.80
C VAL A 639 -10.82 11.69 3.06
N ASP A 640 -10.90 10.96 4.17
CA ASP A 640 -11.22 11.51 5.47
C ASP A 640 -10.09 11.16 6.45
N PHE A 641 -9.56 12.20 7.09
CA PHE A 641 -8.51 12.12 8.10
C PHE A 641 -9.06 12.28 9.53
N GLN A 642 -10.39 12.37 9.68
CA GLN A 642 -11.10 12.49 10.97
C GLN A 642 -11.70 11.17 11.46
N ALA A 643 -11.82 10.17 10.58
CA ALA A 643 -12.44 8.88 10.87
C ALA A 643 -11.52 7.95 11.67
#